data_AF-A0A9W6TZ98-F1
#
_entry.id   AF-A0A9W6TZ98-F1
#
_cell.length_a   1.000
_cell.length_b   1.000
_cell.length_c   1.000
_cell.angle_alpha   90.00
_cell.angle_beta   90.00
_cell.angle_gamma   90.00
#
_symmetry.space_group_name_H-M   'P 1'
#
loop_
_entity.id
_entity.type
_entity.pdbx_description
1 polymer ?
#
loop_
_entity_poly.entity_id
_entity_poly.type
_entity_poly.pdbx_seq_one_letter_code
_entity_poly.pdbx_strand_id
1 'polypeptide(L)'
;MINLVFLLDITGSMEDELAGVKQTVRHLVDSVFEEEYSVMITIITFTEGSQGCFVTCNSFTEGEEATNFVKSIKLCVPPGHSGVCANGGDGDENQKAALAELLDLDNTMPTIAFLITDAGPHLLAETRTREAEHEVNFLKEKHSIVNTDMFNVLALVQAHFEGNLIVNIVKYVKNSDHRMYGSIAKKFDGVLIEPKVRDAQQLASGLMFILSKMFDRCAGGTFTSETEGAMSEAALDTFIFYDLENFSIPSCENEVKRNSIPHAGDTRDVLFSFLDRATVVVGDRFAKRAIAASGLREQVELLITIAQCLTGKLGYNDALDRATSLVKKVRELMPEENQSHLKLAAESLPAVLQQKIDTSSELEAPVSAITLLTTKEATEDALEEADVFDPKTVLQTVASLFLAHLAVLQLPEKNGKPDFMDAWSAVITKISPDVVTARDFLTLIGSDEATGGLSIRARDYNYAQLVADPDDALGSALVKAASGTQVLDILTGLLSGAPAGLFCPNMFRGTISASLMALLEQRDEPLRDFQWELAAKLVHSIRLVMGSPERLPTMPVDPEAAMGKLLFRLLRRSEEKYDGEALVAVLKELLATRVRKFIRFNEARYLALVERMVRYSHENVVEDAFDPHALDQDAWKFGPKRAQNFAAETPFFHAFEQCANNLIRCVTVSPKKYGDTTQVALPLQELWPTCTEELPKFLLLQKRSARYRIVREAGATDGKINWELNSMISEDLDGAMYGELAMQVLRKKYDVFLRELRERRANEAAEQRWSRALKTARVSSMEDFMAQLALIRDSASQEHKLLWKALKQLGSGDKVPDHYEEKMQVLITGRMKTERGDYEVVFNRGNLHPHPEKMAPMSADFQVKLRELRCKYNWPTRHTYRAGKPNHNGHSNEKPSEWAKKRSMAAKTFWEEH
;
A
#
# COMPACT_ATOMS: atom_id res chain seq x y z
N MET A 1 13.45 -15.17 6.68
CA MET A 1 14.76 -15.84 6.64
C MET A 1 14.50 -17.31 6.40
N ILE A 2 15.13 -17.91 5.38
CA ILE A 2 15.04 -19.34 5.05
C ILE A 2 16.35 -20.01 5.48
N ASN A 3 16.30 -21.25 5.97
CA ASN A 3 17.49 -22.05 6.24
C ASN A 3 17.77 -23.02 5.08
N LEU A 4 18.95 -22.91 4.45
CA LEU A 4 19.45 -23.89 3.50
C LEU A 4 20.40 -24.84 4.23
N VAL A 5 20.00 -26.11 4.37
CA VAL A 5 20.77 -27.13 5.06
C VAL A 5 21.44 -28.06 4.05
N PHE A 6 22.74 -28.29 4.19
CA PHE A 6 23.48 -29.29 3.41
C PHE A 6 23.95 -30.40 4.33
N LEU A 7 23.41 -31.60 4.17
CA LEU A 7 23.88 -32.82 4.83
C LEU A 7 24.87 -33.49 3.89
N LEU A 8 26.15 -33.40 4.21
CA LEU A 8 27.26 -33.81 3.36
C LEU A 8 27.91 -35.08 3.89
N ASP A 9 27.90 -36.09 3.05
CA ASP A 9 28.73 -37.28 3.20
C ASP A 9 30.20 -36.93 2.92
N ILE A 10 31.08 -37.25 3.87
CA ILE A 10 32.52 -37.00 3.73
C ILE A 10 33.36 -38.28 3.90
N THR A 11 32.74 -39.45 3.76
CA THR A 11 33.40 -40.75 3.93
C THR A 11 34.33 -41.07 2.76
N GLY A 12 35.08 -42.16 2.85
CA GLY A 12 36.11 -42.50 1.86
C GLY A 12 35.57 -42.74 0.44
N SER A 13 34.34 -43.25 0.30
CA SER A 13 33.72 -43.49 -1.01
C SER A 13 33.48 -42.21 -1.80
N MET A 14 33.31 -41.08 -1.09
CA MET A 14 33.18 -39.75 -1.68
C MET A 14 34.51 -39.17 -2.21
N GLU A 15 35.63 -39.91 -2.24
CA GLU A 15 36.94 -39.39 -2.68
C GLU A 15 36.89 -38.69 -4.05
N ASP A 16 36.21 -39.31 -5.02
CA ASP A 16 36.09 -38.79 -6.39
C ASP A 16 35.10 -37.62 -6.51
N GLU A 17 34.17 -37.47 -5.54
CA GLU A 17 33.04 -36.55 -5.65
C GLU A 17 33.12 -35.36 -4.67
N LEU A 18 33.75 -35.52 -3.52
CA LEU A 18 33.76 -34.53 -2.43
C LEU A 18 34.36 -33.19 -2.87
N ALA A 19 35.40 -33.22 -3.71
CA ALA A 19 35.97 -31.99 -4.27
C ALA A 19 34.94 -31.22 -5.11
N GLY A 20 34.17 -31.95 -5.94
CA GLY A 20 33.09 -31.40 -6.75
C GLY A 20 31.91 -30.91 -5.90
N VAL A 21 31.51 -31.68 -4.88
CA VAL A 21 30.45 -31.29 -3.92
C VAL A 21 30.84 -30.02 -3.17
N LYS A 22 32.07 -29.93 -2.63
CA LYS A 22 32.56 -28.73 -1.95
C LYS A 22 32.57 -27.52 -2.86
N GLN A 23 33.01 -27.67 -4.10
CA GLN A 23 33.01 -26.58 -5.06
C GLN A 23 31.57 -26.16 -5.43
N THR A 24 30.66 -27.12 -5.55
CA THR A 24 29.23 -26.90 -5.82
C THR A 24 28.56 -26.13 -4.68
N VAL A 25 28.68 -26.62 -3.45
CA VAL A 25 28.12 -25.97 -2.25
C VAL A 25 28.74 -24.58 -2.05
N ARG A 26 30.05 -24.43 -2.27
CA ARG A 26 30.71 -23.11 -2.20
C ARG A 26 30.14 -22.13 -3.23
N HIS A 27 30.04 -22.52 -4.50
CA HIS A 27 29.50 -21.63 -5.53
C HIS A 27 28.05 -21.24 -5.22
N LEU A 28 27.28 -22.15 -4.64
CA LEU A 28 25.92 -21.90 -4.20
C LEU A 28 25.88 -20.90 -3.04
N VAL A 29 26.71 -21.09 -2.00
CA VAL A 29 26.87 -20.14 -0.89
C VAL A 29 27.23 -18.75 -1.41
N ASP A 30 28.28 -18.66 -2.24
CA ASP A 30 28.76 -17.39 -2.80
C ASP A 30 27.63 -16.69 -3.58
N SER A 31 26.86 -17.42 -4.40
CA SER A 31 25.77 -16.86 -5.21
C SER A 31 24.55 -16.41 -4.40
N VAL A 32 24.14 -17.20 -3.39
CA VAL A 32 22.95 -16.88 -2.57
C VAL A 32 23.18 -15.63 -1.71
N PHE A 33 24.40 -15.42 -1.21
CA PHE A 33 24.74 -14.22 -0.45
C PHE A 33 25.03 -12.98 -1.32
N GLU A 34 25.36 -13.13 -2.61
CA GLU A 34 25.50 -12.02 -3.56
C GLU A 34 24.15 -11.40 -3.98
N GLU A 35 23.07 -12.19 -4.04
CA GLU A 35 21.73 -11.77 -4.50
C GLU A 35 20.84 -11.12 -3.40
N GLU A 36 21.40 -10.69 -2.26
CA GLU A 36 20.71 -10.06 -1.11
C GLU A 36 19.53 -10.87 -0.49
N TYR A 37 19.47 -12.19 -0.66
CA TYR A 37 18.44 -13.00 0.01
C TYR A 37 18.66 -13.09 1.53
N SER A 38 17.58 -13.06 2.32
CA SER A 38 17.61 -13.33 3.76
C SER A 38 17.69 -14.84 4.01
N VAL A 39 18.91 -15.39 3.97
CA VAL A 39 19.18 -16.84 4.08
C VAL A 39 20.17 -17.14 5.22
N MET A 40 19.93 -18.23 5.94
CA MET A 40 20.90 -18.89 6.81
C MET A 40 21.38 -20.16 6.12
N ILE A 41 22.67 -20.48 6.20
CA ILE A 41 23.22 -21.71 5.65
C ILE A 41 23.68 -22.60 6.80
N THR A 42 23.13 -23.80 6.90
CA THR A 42 23.57 -24.82 7.84
C THR A 42 24.28 -25.93 7.08
N ILE A 43 25.47 -26.33 7.53
CA ILE A 43 26.22 -27.45 6.97
C ILE A 43 26.34 -28.52 8.03
N ILE A 44 25.75 -29.67 7.76
CA ILE A 44 25.85 -30.89 8.54
C ILE A 44 26.81 -31.82 7.79
N THR A 45 27.90 -32.25 8.41
CA THR A 45 28.77 -33.27 7.81
C THR A 45 28.70 -34.55 8.63
N PHE A 46 28.74 -35.69 7.97
CA PHE A 46 28.73 -36.99 8.62
C PHE A 46 29.81 -37.92 8.03
N THR A 47 30.44 -38.70 8.91
CA THR A 47 31.46 -39.70 8.58
C THR A 47 31.55 -40.72 9.70
N GLU A 48 32.29 -41.80 9.46
CA GLU A 48 32.40 -42.87 10.42
C GLU A 48 33.75 -43.56 10.42
N GLY A 49 34.03 -44.31 11.48
CA GLY A 49 35.14 -45.24 11.48
C GLY A 49 35.13 -46.10 12.73
N SER A 50 36.18 -46.89 12.91
CA SER A 50 36.32 -47.78 14.07
C SER A 50 36.30 -47.09 15.44
N GLN A 51 36.38 -45.75 15.47
CA GLN A 51 36.39 -44.94 16.67
C GLN A 51 35.01 -44.37 17.03
N GLY A 52 34.03 -44.38 16.11
CA GLY A 52 32.70 -43.84 16.37
C GLY A 52 31.96 -43.31 15.15
N CYS A 53 30.74 -42.86 15.39
CA CYS A 53 29.91 -42.09 14.49
C CYS A 53 30.19 -40.60 14.72
N PHE A 54 30.54 -39.86 13.67
CA PHE A 54 30.90 -38.45 13.75
C PHE A 54 29.97 -37.61 12.89
N VAL A 55 29.16 -36.77 13.53
CA VAL A 55 28.28 -35.80 12.87
C VAL A 55 28.52 -34.41 13.45
N THR A 56 28.67 -33.41 12.60
CA THR A 56 28.86 -32.01 13.00
C THR A 56 27.84 -31.12 12.34
N CYS A 57 27.32 -30.12 13.05
CA CYS A 57 26.33 -29.17 12.57
C CYS A 57 26.83 -27.74 12.80
N ASN A 58 26.94 -26.94 11.74
CA ASN A 58 27.40 -25.55 11.82
C ASN A 58 26.49 -24.65 10.98
N SER A 59 26.00 -23.55 11.57
CA SER A 59 25.10 -22.59 10.91
C SER A 59 25.77 -21.23 10.74
N PHE A 60 25.55 -20.61 9.60
CA PHE A 60 26.21 -19.37 9.18
C PHE A 60 25.18 -18.38 8.63
N THR A 61 25.32 -17.12 9.03
CA THR A 61 24.57 -15.98 8.47
C THR A 61 25.42 -15.11 7.56
N GLU A 62 26.73 -15.40 7.46
CA GLU A 62 27.71 -14.66 6.67
C GLU A 62 28.33 -15.59 5.62
N GLY A 63 28.28 -15.19 4.34
CA GLY A 63 28.75 -16.02 3.23
C GLY A 63 30.24 -16.33 3.27
N GLU A 64 31.09 -15.39 3.69
CA GLU A 64 32.53 -15.61 3.77
C GLU A 64 32.89 -16.70 4.81
N GLU A 65 32.21 -16.71 5.95
CA GLU A 65 32.40 -17.72 6.99
C GLU A 65 31.96 -19.10 6.51
N ALA A 66 30.78 -19.20 5.89
CA ALA A 66 30.27 -20.43 5.30
C ALA A 66 31.22 -20.98 4.22
N THR A 67 31.69 -20.13 3.31
CA THR A 67 32.63 -20.51 2.24
C THR A 67 33.98 -20.96 2.79
N ASN A 68 34.49 -20.30 3.85
CA ASN A 68 35.72 -20.72 4.51
C ASN A 68 35.55 -22.07 5.23
N PHE A 69 34.40 -22.29 5.87
CA PHE A 69 34.06 -23.59 6.46
C PHE A 69 34.01 -24.70 5.41
N VAL A 70 33.28 -24.51 4.30
CA VAL A 70 33.20 -25.49 3.20
C VAL A 70 34.59 -25.86 2.69
N LYS A 71 35.48 -24.89 2.47
CA LYS A 71 36.86 -25.16 2.04
C LYS A 71 37.63 -26.04 3.02
N SER A 72 37.38 -25.87 4.32
CA SER A 72 38.08 -26.56 5.40
C SER A 72 37.70 -28.03 5.55
N ILE A 73 36.53 -28.45 5.04
CA ILE A 73 36.05 -29.83 5.06
C ILE A 73 37.05 -30.74 4.36
N LYS A 74 37.40 -31.87 4.98
CA LYS A 74 38.34 -32.85 4.45
C LYS A 74 37.69 -34.23 4.46
N LEU A 75 38.01 -35.03 3.45
CA LEU A 75 37.61 -36.44 3.37
C LEU A 75 38.04 -37.16 4.65
N CYS A 76 37.13 -37.97 5.21
CA CYS A 76 37.33 -38.79 6.41
C CYS A 76 37.79 -38.03 7.66
N VAL A 77 37.73 -36.69 7.70
CA VAL A 77 38.18 -35.91 8.86
C VAL A 77 37.02 -35.04 9.33
N PRO A 78 36.33 -35.41 10.42
CA PRO A 78 35.20 -34.64 10.90
C PRO A 78 35.65 -33.22 11.33
N PRO A 79 34.94 -32.16 10.92
CA PRO A 79 35.26 -30.79 11.30
C PRO A 79 35.40 -30.63 12.83
N GLY A 80 36.42 -29.92 13.28
CA GLY A 80 36.70 -29.76 14.73
C GLY A 80 37.49 -30.91 15.38
N HIS A 81 37.75 -32.01 14.66
CA HIS A 81 38.45 -33.18 15.18
C HIS A 81 39.74 -33.48 14.40
N SER A 82 40.75 -32.59 14.50
CA SER A 82 41.99 -32.63 13.70
C SER A 82 42.90 -33.85 13.91
N GLY A 83 42.57 -34.75 14.84
CA GLY A 83 43.30 -35.99 15.12
C GLY A 83 42.55 -37.28 14.75
N VAL A 84 41.34 -37.16 14.20
CA VAL A 84 40.50 -38.30 13.81
C VAL A 84 40.53 -38.46 12.29
N CYS A 85 40.87 -39.66 11.84
CA CYS A 85 40.76 -40.09 10.45
C CYS A 85 39.75 -41.25 10.41
N ALA A 86 38.51 -40.91 10.12
CA ALA A 86 37.33 -41.75 10.10
C ALA A 86 37.14 -42.31 8.67
N ASN A 87 37.98 -43.29 8.32
CA ASN A 87 37.85 -44.07 7.10
C ASN A 87 36.91 -45.25 7.41
N GLY A 88 35.61 -45.07 7.17
CA GLY A 88 34.57 -46.09 7.39
C GLY A 88 34.82 -47.41 6.66
N GLY A 89 33.87 -48.34 6.78
CA GLY A 89 33.88 -49.57 5.99
C GLY A 89 33.47 -49.30 4.54
N ASP A 90 33.75 -50.25 3.63
CA ASP A 90 33.17 -50.22 2.29
C ASP A 90 31.68 -50.62 2.40
N GLY A 91 30.74 -49.68 2.51
CA GLY A 91 29.33 -50.02 2.73
C GLY A 91 28.35 -48.86 2.98
N ASP A 92 27.38 -49.13 3.86
CA ASP A 92 26.37 -48.16 4.32
C ASP A 92 26.96 -47.18 5.34
N GLU A 93 26.31 -46.02 5.53
CA GLU A 93 26.87 -44.88 6.27
C GLU A 93 25.88 -44.27 7.30
N ASN A 94 26.31 -43.19 7.96
CA ASN A 94 25.63 -42.54 9.10
C ASN A 94 24.49 -41.55 8.74
N GLN A 95 23.70 -41.82 7.70
CA GLN A 95 22.64 -40.88 7.30
C GLN A 95 21.51 -40.75 8.34
N LYS A 96 21.27 -41.75 9.22
CA LYS A 96 20.24 -41.62 10.27
C LYS A 96 20.68 -40.60 11.31
N ALA A 97 21.93 -40.66 11.74
CA ALA A 97 22.52 -39.69 12.64
C ALA A 97 22.53 -38.29 12.02
N ALA A 98 22.88 -38.17 10.74
CA ALA A 98 22.85 -36.89 10.03
C ALA A 98 21.44 -36.27 9.95
N LEU A 99 20.42 -37.07 9.64
CA LEU A 99 19.03 -36.61 9.61
C LEU A 99 18.51 -36.26 11.00
N ALA A 100 18.94 -36.95 12.05
CA ALA A 100 18.57 -36.65 13.43
C ALA A 100 19.10 -35.29 13.90
N GLU A 101 20.25 -34.81 13.39
CA GLU A 101 20.75 -33.45 13.69
C GLU A 101 19.79 -32.33 13.28
N LEU A 102 18.87 -32.59 12.36
CA LEU A 102 17.83 -31.61 12.01
C LEU A 102 16.93 -31.28 13.22
N LEU A 103 16.83 -32.16 14.22
CA LEU A 103 16.08 -31.93 15.47
C LEU A 103 16.69 -30.80 16.32
N ASP A 104 17.98 -30.51 16.16
CA ASP A 104 18.66 -29.45 16.89
C ASP A 104 18.45 -28.06 16.24
N LEU A 105 17.83 -28.00 15.06
CA LEU A 105 17.56 -26.76 14.34
C LEU A 105 16.23 -26.12 14.79
N ASP A 106 16.13 -24.80 14.61
CA ASP A 106 14.91 -24.03 14.89
C ASP A 106 13.77 -24.46 13.95
N ASN A 107 12.74 -25.08 14.52
CA ASN A 107 11.59 -25.58 13.79
C ASN A 107 10.65 -24.50 13.23
N THR A 108 10.79 -23.26 13.69
CA THR A 108 10.00 -22.12 13.19
C THR A 108 10.55 -21.53 11.90
N MET A 109 11.80 -21.85 11.56
CA MET A 109 12.44 -21.37 10.33
C MET A 109 12.15 -22.32 9.16
N PRO A 110 11.58 -21.83 8.04
CA PRO A 110 11.41 -22.64 6.84
C PRO A 110 12.76 -23.18 6.39
N THR A 111 12.86 -24.50 6.24
CA THR A 111 14.13 -25.20 6.02
C THR A 111 14.07 -26.05 4.77
N ILE A 112 15.06 -25.87 3.89
CA ILE A 112 15.28 -26.71 2.70
C ILE A 112 16.59 -27.44 2.90
N ALA A 113 16.52 -28.76 3.04
CA ALA A 113 17.67 -29.62 3.25
C ALA A 113 18.05 -30.37 1.96
N PHE A 114 19.35 -30.50 1.71
CA PHE A 114 19.94 -31.33 0.67
C PHE A 114 20.81 -32.40 1.32
N LEU A 115 20.39 -33.67 1.23
CA LEU A 115 21.22 -34.82 1.58
C LEU A 115 22.02 -35.25 0.36
N ILE A 116 23.35 -35.17 0.46
CA ILE A 116 24.29 -35.48 -0.62
C ILE A 116 25.14 -36.66 -0.19
N THR A 117 25.03 -37.78 -0.92
CA THR A 117 25.71 -39.05 -0.58
C THR A 117 25.84 -39.95 -1.82
N ASP A 118 26.78 -40.88 -1.79
CA ASP A 118 26.92 -41.94 -2.78
C ASP A 118 26.51 -43.33 -2.24
N ALA A 119 26.42 -43.48 -0.91
CA ALA A 119 26.16 -44.72 -0.22
C ALA A 119 24.67 -44.96 0.14
N GLY A 120 24.40 -46.08 0.81
CA GLY A 120 23.13 -46.39 1.47
C GLY A 120 23.19 -46.11 2.99
N PRO A 121 22.05 -46.09 3.70
CA PRO A 121 22.03 -45.95 5.15
C PRO A 121 22.06 -47.29 5.88
N HIS A 122 22.66 -47.33 7.08
CA HIS A 122 22.67 -48.55 7.90
C HIS A 122 21.26 -49.05 8.23
N LEU A 123 20.83 -50.17 7.64
CA LEU A 123 19.51 -50.74 7.90
C LEU A 123 19.54 -51.70 9.11
N LEU A 124 18.51 -51.64 9.95
CA LEU A 124 18.32 -52.52 11.12
C LEU A 124 18.30 -54.00 10.75
N ALA A 125 17.76 -54.32 9.57
CA ALA A 125 17.60 -55.71 9.12
C ALA A 125 18.87 -56.32 8.52
N GLU A 126 19.85 -55.51 8.11
CA GLU A 126 20.92 -55.95 7.20
C GLU A 126 22.34 -55.83 7.79
N THR A 127 22.56 -55.05 8.86
CA THR A 127 23.92 -54.78 9.37
C THR A 127 24.11 -54.94 10.89
N ARG A 128 25.12 -55.73 11.29
CA ARG A 128 25.73 -55.81 12.64
C ARG A 128 27.19 -55.35 12.60
N THR A 129 27.47 -54.28 11.87
CA THR A 129 28.80 -53.67 11.80
C THR A 129 29.06 -52.85 13.05
N ARG A 130 30.32 -52.59 13.38
CA ARG A 130 30.66 -51.77 14.57
C ARG A 130 30.24 -50.32 14.35
N GLU A 131 30.31 -49.88 13.11
CA GLU A 131 29.92 -48.58 12.60
C GLU A 131 28.41 -48.35 12.81
N ALA A 132 27.55 -49.29 12.42
CA ALA A 132 26.11 -49.23 12.70
C ALA A 132 25.80 -49.24 14.22
N GLU A 133 26.55 -49.99 15.03
CA GLU A 133 26.42 -49.93 16.50
C GLU A 133 26.81 -48.55 17.06
N HIS A 134 27.83 -47.91 16.50
CA HIS A 134 28.21 -46.55 16.85
C HIS A 134 27.14 -45.52 16.48
N GLU A 135 26.49 -45.65 15.32
CA GLU A 135 25.36 -44.80 14.92
C GLU A 135 24.18 -44.96 15.89
N VAL A 136 23.84 -46.20 16.24
CA VAL A 136 22.77 -46.49 17.20
C VAL A 136 23.07 -45.89 18.57
N ASN A 137 24.31 -45.97 19.04
CA ASN A 137 24.71 -45.37 20.30
C ASN A 137 24.68 -43.84 20.22
N PHE A 138 25.12 -43.25 19.11
CA PHE A 138 25.05 -41.79 18.89
C PHE A 138 23.60 -41.28 18.95
N LEU A 139 22.67 -41.94 18.25
CA LEU A 139 21.24 -41.59 18.26
C LEU A 139 20.62 -41.66 19.67
N LYS A 140 21.02 -42.66 20.47
CA LYS A 140 20.57 -42.81 21.85
C LYS A 140 21.16 -41.76 22.78
N GLU A 141 22.48 -41.55 22.71
CA GLU A 141 23.21 -40.67 23.62
C GLU A 141 22.92 -39.19 23.35
N LYS A 142 22.87 -38.78 22.08
CA LYS A 142 22.66 -37.39 21.69
C LYS A 142 21.19 -37.00 21.61
N HIS A 143 20.39 -37.79 20.90
CA HIS A 143 18.99 -37.44 20.56
C HIS A 143 17.95 -38.20 21.40
N SER A 144 18.36 -39.06 22.33
CA SER A 144 17.47 -39.92 23.13
C SER A 144 16.57 -40.84 22.29
N ILE A 145 17.00 -41.19 21.06
CA ILE A 145 16.24 -42.04 20.14
C ILE A 145 16.55 -43.51 20.40
N VAL A 146 15.59 -44.24 20.97
CA VAL A 146 15.74 -45.68 21.28
C VAL A 146 15.43 -46.57 20.08
N ASN A 147 14.41 -46.21 19.28
CA ASN A 147 14.07 -46.90 18.04
C ASN A 147 14.79 -46.24 16.86
N THR A 148 15.85 -46.88 16.39
CA THR A 148 16.76 -46.36 15.36
C THR A 148 16.34 -46.79 13.94
N ASP A 149 15.08 -47.20 13.75
CA ASP A 149 14.50 -47.37 12.41
C ASP A 149 14.48 -46.01 11.71
N MET A 150 14.93 -45.97 10.46
CA MET A 150 14.98 -44.75 9.64
C MET A 150 13.64 -44.01 9.64
N PHE A 151 12.51 -44.70 9.42
CA PHE A 151 11.20 -44.05 9.33
C PHE A 151 10.68 -43.56 10.68
N ASN A 152 11.17 -44.12 11.78
CA ASN A 152 10.94 -43.58 13.12
C ASN A 152 11.74 -42.28 13.33
N VAL A 153 13.02 -42.24 12.98
CA VAL A 153 13.84 -41.00 13.03
C VAL A 153 13.18 -39.92 12.17
N LEU A 154 12.79 -40.25 10.94
CA LEU A 154 12.12 -39.32 10.04
C LEU A 154 10.75 -38.86 10.56
N ALA A 155 10.01 -39.71 11.28
CA ALA A 155 8.75 -39.29 11.88
C ALA A 155 8.98 -38.27 13.01
N LEU A 156 10.03 -38.44 13.81
CA LEU A 156 10.42 -37.45 14.82
C LEU A 156 10.84 -36.12 14.19
N VAL A 157 11.64 -36.17 13.11
CA VAL A 157 12.04 -34.96 12.36
C VAL A 157 10.82 -34.28 11.74
N GLN A 158 9.92 -35.04 11.11
CA GLN A 158 8.68 -34.49 10.54
C GLN A 158 7.79 -33.84 11.60
N ALA A 159 7.67 -34.47 12.77
CA ALA A 159 6.93 -33.92 13.90
C ALA A 159 7.57 -32.64 14.46
N HIS A 160 8.90 -32.57 14.51
CA HIS A 160 9.62 -31.39 15.00
C HIS A 160 9.35 -30.14 14.14
N PHE A 161 9.37 -30.28 12.81
CA PHE A 161 9.21 -29.16 11.87
C PHE A 161 7.77 -28.82 11.49
N GLU A 162 6.78 -29.65 11.83
CA GLU A 162 5.35 -29.41 11.55
C GLU A 162 5.05 -29.01 10.07
N GLY A 163 5.80 -29.57 9.11
CA GLY A 163 5.66 -29.27 7.68
C GLY A 163 6.53 -28.11 7.15
N ASN A 164 7.38 -27.51 7.98
CA ASN A 164 8.32 -26.45 7.57
C ASN A 164 9.65 -26.97 6.99
N LEU A 165 9.76 -28.27 6.69
CA LEU A 165 10.98 -28.91 6.21
C LEU A 165 10.73 -29.62 4.88
N ILE A 166 11.60 -29.34 3.91
CA ILE A 166 11.71 -30.11 2.66
C ILE A 166 13.07 -30.80 2.63
N VAL A 167 13.11 -32.09 2.31
CA VAL A 167 14.37 -32.86 2.20
C VAL A 167 14.55 -33.36 0.77
N ASN A 168 15.51 -32.75 0.08
CA ASN A 168 15.95 -33.15 -1.24
C ASN A 168 17.13 -34.13 -1.12
N ILE A 169 17.14 -35.14 -1.98
CA ILE A 169 18.21 -36.13 -2.01
C ILE A 169 18.99 -35.99 -3.31
N VAL A 170 20.30 -35.80 -3.20
CA VAL A 170 21.24 -35.88 -4.32
C VAL A 170 22.07 -37.15 -4.14
N LYS A 171 21.75 -38.19 -4.92
CA LYS A 171 22.46 -39.47 -4.86
C LYS A 171 23.32 -39.68 -6.10
N TYR A 172 24.62 -39.89 -5.90
CA TYR A 172 25.59 -40.02 -6.99
C TYR A 172 25.63 -41.39 -7.67
N VAL A 173 25.18 -42.46 -6.99
CA VAL A 173 25.27 -43.83 -7.50
C VAL A 173 23.90 -44.51 -7.56
N LYS A 174 23.44 -44.85 -8.77
CA LYS A 174 22.19 -45.59 -8.97
C LYS A 174 22.27 -47.04 -8.53
N ASN A 175 21.53 -47.39 -7.47
CA ASN A 175 21.48 -48.74 -6.90
C ASN A 175 20.11 -49.03 -6.24
N SER A 176 20.00 -50.15 -5.51
CA SER A 176 18.77 -50.56 -4.81
C SER A 176 18.22 -49.53 -3.82
N ASP A 177 19.09 -48.73 -3.22
CA ASP A 177 18.73 -47.84 -2.10
C ASP A 177 18.06 -46.56 -2.60
N HIS A 178 17.99 -46.35 -3.92
CA HIS A 178 17.11 -45.35 -4.53
C HIS A 178 15.64 -45.50 -4.10
N ARG A 179 15.22 -46.72 -3.73
CA ARG A 179 13.89 -46.94 -3.15
C ARG A 179 13.76 -46.29 -1.77
N MET A 180 14.80 -46.41 -0.95
CA MET A 180 14.85 -45.79 0.37
C MET A 180 14.84 -44.28 0.21
N TYR A 181 15.78 -43.72 -0.55
CA TYR A 181 15.88 -42.28 -0.75
C TYR A 181 14.67 -41.66 -1.45
N GLY A 182 14.04 -42.36 -2.39
CA GLY A 182 12.76 -41.94 -2.97
C GLY A 182 11.63 -41.89 -1.93
N SER A 183 11.63 -42.83 -0.98
CA SER A 183 10.67 -42.83 0.13
C SER A 183 10.95 -41.71 1.14
N ILE A 184 12.22 -41.37 1.39
CA ILE A 184 12.63 -40.23 2.23
C ILE A 184 12.19 -38.92 1.58
N ALA A 185 12.57 -38.70 0.32
CA ALA A 185 12.19 -37.51 -0.44
C ALA A 185 10.66 -37.33 -0.47
N LYS A 186 9.91 -38.41 -0.76
CA LYS A 186 8.44 -38.40 -0.77
C LYS A 186 7.84 -38.04 0.60
N LYS A 187 8.46 -38.46 1.72
CA LYS A 187 7.97 -38.17 3.06
C LYS A 187 8.07 -36.70 3.45
N PHE A 188 9.04 -35.98 2.89
CA PHE A 188 9.29 -34.55 3.14
C PHE A 188 9.01 -33.69 1.90
N ASP A 189 8.17 -34.17 0.99
CA ASP A 189 7.78 -33.46 -0.25
C ASP A 189 8.95 -32.92 -1.10
N GLY A 190 10.12 -33.54 -0.99
CA GLY A 190 11.32 -33.21 -1.76
C GLY A 190 11.48 -34.05 -3.03
N VAL A 191 12.62 -33.84 -3.70
CA VAL A 191 12.97 -34.56 -4.93
C VAL A 191 14.15 -35.49 -4.75
N LEU A 192 14.18 -36.57 -5.54
CA LEU A 192 15.34 -37.44 -5.70
C LEU A 192 16.04 -37.10 -7.02
N ILE A 193 17.31 -36.70 -6.90
CA ILE A 193 18.14 -36.18 -7.98
C ILE A 193 19.39 -37.05 -8.13
N GLU A 194 19.74 -37.41 -9.36
CA GLU A 194 21.02 -38.04 -9.71
C GLU A 194 21.82 -37.14 -10.67
N PRO A 195 23.08 -36.78 -10.34
CA PRO A 195 23.98 -36.08 -11.26
C PRO A 195 24.34 -36.93 -12.50
N LYS A 196 24.12 -36.41 -13.71
CA LYS A 196 24.59 -37.04 -14.97
C LYS A 196 26.06 -36.75 -15.27
N VAL A 197 26.54 -35.60 -14.79
CA VAL A 197 27.90 -35.10 -15.01
C VAL A 197 28.60 -34.93 -13.66
N ARG A 198 29.93 -34.99 -13.67
CA ARG A 198 30.76 -34.78 -12.46
C ARG A 198 31.47 -33.41 -12.46
N ASP A 199 31.16 -32.55 -13.41
CA ASP A 199 31.71 -31.20 -13.47
C ASP A 199 31.06 -30.29 -12.43
N ALA A 200 31.85 -29.81 -11.48
CA ALA A 200 31.35 -29.03 -10.35
C ALA A 200 30.69 -27.71 -10.75
N GLN A 201 31.15 -27.08 -11.85
CA GLN A 201 30.60 -25.81 -12.30
C GLN A 201 29.23 -26.01 -12.95
N GLN A 202 29.06 -27.09 -13.72
CA GLN A 202 27.77 -27.47 -14.31
C GLN A 202 26.74 -27.87 -13.25
N LEU A 203 27.15 -28.67 -12.25
CA LEU A 203 26.28 -29.06 -11.13
C LEU A 203 25.87 -27.86 -10.27
N ALA A 204 26.81 -26.96 -9.96
CA ALA A 204 26.52 -25.71 -9.28
C ALA A 204 25.54 -24.85 -10.07
N SER A 205 25.74 -24.74 -11.38
CA SER A 205 24.85 -23.95 -12.25
C SER A 205 23.44 -24.53 -12.30
N GLY A 206 23.29 -25.86 -12.35
CA GLY A 206 21.99 -26.50 -12.33
C GLY A 206 21.27 -26.41 -10.97
N LEU A 207 21.97 -26.60 -9.84
CA LEU A 207 21.40 -26.41 -8.50
C LEU A 207 21.07 -24.94 -8.22
N MET A 208 21.92 -24.01 -8.67
CA MET A 208 21.63 -22.58 -8.62
C MET A 208 20.42 -22.24 -9.46
N PHE A 209 20.26 -22.82 -10.65
CA PHE A 209 19.05 -22.62 -11.43
C PHE A 209 17.81 -23.06 -10.65
N ILE A 210 17.83 -24.25 -10.03
CA ILE A 210 16.73 -24.73 -9.18
C ILE A 210 16.45 -23.75 -8.04
N LEU A 211 17.49 -23.31 -7.31
CA LEU A 211 17.36 -22.38 -6.19
C LEU A 211 16.93 -20.99 -6.60
N SER A 212 17.49 -20.41 -7.66
CA SER A 212 17.05 -19.12 -8.21
C SER A 212 15.61 -19.22 -8.70
N LYS A 213 15.19 -20.32 -9.32
CA LYS A 213 13.77 -20.54 -9.65
C LYS A 213 12.88 -20.63 -8.41
N MET A 214 13.35 -21.28 -7.35
CA MET A 214 12.66 -21.30 -6.06
C MET A 214 12.58 -19.90 -5.45
N PHE A 215 13.68 -19.16 -5.42
CA PHE A 215 13.76 -17.83 -4.81
C PHE A 215 13.00 -16.77 -5.60
N ASP A 216 13.07 -16.77 -6.94
CA ASP A 216 12.27 -15.91 -7.81
C ASP A 216 10.78 -16.14 -7.61
N ARG A 217 10.34 -17.40 -7.54
CA ARG A 217 8.96 -17.76 -7.15
C ARG A 217 8.64 -17.30 -5.72
N CYS A 218 9.55 -17.48 -4.76
CA CYS A 218 9.34 -17.00 -3.38
C CYS A 218 9.29 -15.46 -3.28
N ALA A 219 9.95 -14.73 -4.19
CA ALA A 219 9.99 -13.28 -4.26
C ALA A 219 8.84 -12.66 -5.08
N GLY A 220 7.97 -13.48 -5.69
CA GLY A 220 6.81 -13.02 -6.48
C GLY A 220 7.14 -12.67 -7.94
N GLY A 221 8.26 -13.16 -8.48
CA GLY A 221 8.64 -13.03 -9.88
C GLY A 221 7.78 -13.92 -10.79
N THR A 222 7.31 -13.38 -11.92
CA THR A 222 6.44 -14.12 -12.85
C THR A 222 7.24 -14.71 -13.99
N PHE A 223 7.10 -16.01 -14.22
CA PHE A 223 7.70 -16.69 -15.36
C PHE A 223 7.04 -16.27 -16.67
N THR A 224 7.81 -15.69 -17.59
CA THR A 224 7.47 -15.61 -19.01
C THR A 224 8.31 -16.63 -19.77
N SER A 225 7.65 -17.63 -20.34
CA SER A 225 8.28 -18.68 -21.17
C SER A 225 9.01 -18.13 -22.41
N GLU A 226 8.88 -16.84 -22.71
CA GLU A 226 9.39 -16.21 -23.94
C GLU A 226 10.83 -15.67 -23.83
N THR A 227 11.46 -15.72 -22.65
CA THR A 227 12.78 -15.09 -22.41
C THR A 227 13.90 -16.04 -21.99
N GLU A 228 13.73 -17.36 -22.09
CA GLU A 228 14.82 -18.31 -21.80
C GLU A 228 15.46 -18.83 -23.09
N GLY A 229 16.68 -18.36 -23.36
CA GLY A 229 17.52 -18.90 -24.41
C GLY A 229 17.99 -20.34 -24.11
N ALA A 230 18.54 -21.00 -25.14
CA ALA A 230 19.04 -22.37 -25.13
C ALA A 230 20.09 -22.72 -24.04
N MET A 231 20.61 -21.76 -23.28
CA MET A 231 21.48 -22.01 -22.12
C MET A 231 20.72 -22.52 -20.88
N SER A 232 19.41 -22.30 -20.77
CA SER A 232 18.58 -22.61 -19.58
C SER A 232 18.24 -24.11 -19.44
N GLU A 233 17.91 -24.79 -20.54
CA GLU A 233 17.62 -26.24 -20.54
C GLU A 233 18.89 -27.08 -20.31
N ALA A 234 20.02 -26.64 -20.84
CA ALA A 234 21.30 -27.33 -20.71
C ALA A 234 21.78 -27.45 -19.25
N ALA A 235 21.40 -26.53 -18.37
CA ALA A 235 21.77 -26.55 -16.96
C ALA A 235 20.99 -27.61 -16.17
N LEU A 236 19.68 -27.78 -16.45
CA LEU A 236 18.85 -28.82 -15.83
C LEU A 236 19.14 -30.21 -16.40
N ASP A 237 19.59 -30.29 -17.66
CA ASP A 237 20.01 -31.53 -18.29
C ASP A 237 21.19 -32.22 -17.59
N THR A 238 21.89 -31.51 -16.71
CA THR A 238 22.96 -32.06 -15.86
C THR A 238 22.46 -33.04 -14.80
N PHE A 239 21.14 -33.05 -14.52
CA PHE A 239 20.51 -33.90 -13.51
C PHE A 239 19.46 -34.85 -14.11
N ILE A 240 19.26 -35.99 -13.46
CA ILE A 240 18.10 -36.87 -13.63
C ILE A 240 17.20 -36.66 -12.42
N PHE A 241 15.95 -36.29 -12.68
CA PHE A 241 14.90 -36.22 -11.66
C PHE A 241 14.07 -37.49 -11.70
N TYR A 242 13.83 -38.07 -10.54
CA TYR A 242 13.03 -39.27 -10.40
C TYR A 242 11.58 -38.95 -10.08
N ASP A 243 10.65 -39.62 -10.77
CA ASP A 243 9.23 -39.55 -10.44
C ASP A 243 8.91 -40.41 -9.21
N LEU A 244 8.26 -39.79 -8.24
CA LEU A 244 7.88 -40.35 -6.95
C LEU A 244 6.36 -40.34 -6.72
N GLU A 245 5.54 -40.08 -7.74
CA GLU A 245 4.07 -40.04 -7.60
C GLU A 245 3.52 -41.37 -7.05
N ASN A 246 3.98 -42.48 -7.63
CA ASN A 246 3.52 -43.84 -7.29
C ASN A 246 4.21 -44.46 -6.06
N PHE A 247 5.06 -43.71 -5.35
CA PHE A 247 5.74 -44.20 -4.15
C PHE A 247 4.82 -44.15 -2.94
N SER A 248 4.74 -45.27 -2.21
CA SER A 248 4.12 -45.31 -0.89
C SER A 248 5.13 -44.94 0.19
N ILE A 249 4.72 -44.17 1.20
CA ILE A 249 5.58 -43.83 2.35
C ILE A 249 5.59 -45.04 3.31
N PRO A 250 6.74 -45.73 3.49
CA PRO A 250 6.84 -46.90 4.36
C PRO A 250 6.71 -46.53 5.84
N SER A 251 6.22 -47.47 6.65
CA SER A 251 6.17 -47.32 8.12
C SER A 251 7.46 -47.80 8.82
N CYS A 252 8.22 -48.67 8.17
CA CYS A 252 9.53 -49.16 8.62
C CYS A 252 10.41 -49.55 7.44
N GLU A 253 11.71 -49.76 7.69
CA GLU A 253 12.72 -50.02 6.66
C GLU A 253 12.41 -51.23 5.75
N ASN A 254 11.83 -52.30 6.31
CA ASN A 254 11.51 -53.53 5.57
C ASN A 254 10.44 -53.31 4.47
N GLU A 255 9.57 -52.32 4.64
CA GLU A 255 8.48 -52.05 3.70
C GLU A 255 8.93 -51.32 2.44
N VAL A 256 10.13 -50.73 2.46
CA VAL A 256 10.74 -50.04 1.30
C VAL A 256 10.83 -50.96 0.08
N LYS A 257 11.03 -52.27 0.31
CA LYS A 257 11.13 -53.28 -0.77
C LYS A 257 9.82 -53.41 -1.57
N ARG A 258 8.68 -52.94 -1.05
CA ARG A 258 7.38 -52.91 -1.75
C ARG A 258 7.32 -51.85 -2.84
N ASN A 259 8.09 -50.76 -2.70
CA ASN A 259 8.22 -49.77 -3.77
C ASN A 259 9.09 -50.31 -4.90
N SER A 260 8.74 -49.96 -6.14
CA SER A 260 9.57 -50.24 -7.31
C SER A 260 10.82 -49.33 -7.31
N ILE A 261 11.84 -49.70 -8.10
CA ILE A 261 12.98 -48.80 -8.35
C ILE A 261 12.41 -47.57 -9.08
N PRO A 262 12.76 -46.34 -8.65
CA PRO A 262 12.17 -45.14 -9.24
C PRO A 262 12.58 -44.98 -10.71
N HIS A 263 11.66 -44.45 -11.52
CA HIS A 263 11.88 -44.16 -12.94
C HIS A 263 12.21 -42.67 -13.11
N ALA A 264 13.04 -42.35 -14.11
CA ALA A 264 13.32 -40.97 -14.45
C ALA A 264 12.02 -40.32 -14.97
N GLY A 265 11.60 -39.24 -14.32
CA GLY A 265 10.44 -38.43 -14.71
C GLY A 265 10.82 -37.35 -15.72
N ASP A 266 9.83 -36.59 -16.18
CA ASP A 266 10.10 -35.34 -16.90
C ASP A 266 10.69 -34.33 -15.89
N THR A 267 11.90 -33.87 -16.18
CA THR A 267 12.62 -32.87 -15.38
C THR A 267 11.77 -31.63 -15.11
N ARG A 268 10.96 -31.17 -16.09
CA ARG A 268 10.10 -30.00 -15.91
C ARG A 268 8.97 -30.27 -14.93
N ASP A 269 8.24 -31.37 -15.11
CA ASP A 269 7.06 -31.67 -14.30
C ASP A 269 7.43 -31.91 -12.83
N VAL A 270 8.53 -32.62 -12.59
CA VAL A 270 9.04 -32.88 -11.23
C VAL A 270 9.57 -31.59 -10.58
N LEU A 271 10.25 -30.73 -11.34
CA LEU A 271 10.76 -29.45 -10.86
C LEU A 271 9.64 -28.45 -10.57
N PHE A 272 8.63 -28.33 -11.44
CA PHE A 272 7.46 -27.48 -11.19
C PHE A 272 6.70 -27.96 -9.97
N SER A 273 6.40 -29.26 -9.89
CA SER A 273 5.74 -29.79 -8.71
C SER A 273 6.54 -29.57 -7.42
N PHE A 274 7.87 -29.56 -7.48
CA PHE A 274 8.73 -29.22 -6.36
C PHE A 274 8.69 -27.71 -6.04
N LEU A 275 8.74 -26.84 -7.06
CA LEU A 275 8.63 -25.39 -6.91
C LEU A 275 7.30 -24.98 -6.27
N ASP A 276 6.18 -25.55 -6.72
CA ASP A 276 4.86 -25.23 -6.17
C ASP A 276 4.74 -25.69 -4.71
N ARG A 277 5.29 -26.86 -4.36
CA ARG A 277 5.33 -27.34 -2.96
C ARG A 277 6.27 -26.52 -2.07
N ALA A 278 7.42 -26.10 -2.59
CA ALA A 278 8.31 -25.18 -1.87
C ALA A 278 7.65 -23.82 -1.62
N THR A 279 6.80 -23.34 -2.55
CA THR A 279 5.97 -22.16 -2.32
C THR A 279 4.87 -22.38 -1.27
N VAL A 280 4.41 -23.61 -1.02
CA VAL A 280 3.45 -23.90 0.08
C VAL A 280 4.12 -23.75 1.46
N VAL A 281 5.35 -24.25 1.63
CA VAL A 281 6.11 -24.15 2.89
C VAL A 281 6.48 -22.69 3.23
N VAL A 282 6.82 -21.90 2.22
CA VAL A 282 7.12 -20.47 2.40
C VAL A 282 5.83 -19.62 2.42
N GLY A 283 4.76 -20.08 1.76
CA GLY A 283 3.65 -19.25 1.29
C GLY A 283 2.25 -19.58 1.77
N ASP A 284 2.02 -20.46 2.75
CA ASP A 284 0.69 -20.54 3.36
C ASP A 284 0.46 -19.38 4.36
N ARG A 285 0.43 -18.14 3.83
CA ARG A 285 0.12 -16.93 4.62
C ARG A 285 -1.23 -17.08 5.31
N PHE A 286 -2.16 -17.84 4.72
CA PHE A 286 -3.45 -18.16 5.31
C PHE A 286 -3.32 -19.15 6.48
N ALA A 287 -2.62 -20.28 6.32
CA ALA A 287 -2.39 -21.21 7.44
C ALA A 287 -1.59 -20.57 8.59
N LYS A 288 -0.57 -19.75 8.29
CA LYS A 288 0.18 -18.96 9.28
C LYS A 288 -0.71 -17.95 10.01
N ARG A 289 -1.79 -17.49 9.38
CA ARG A 289 -2.80 -16.59 9.97
C ARG A 289 -3.94 -17.33 10.67
N ALA A 290 -4.10 -18.64 10.49
CA ALA A 290 -5.21 -19.44 11.03
C ALA A 290 -5.12 -19.76 12.53
N ILE A 291 -4.17 -19.16 13.26
CA ILE A 291 -3.85 -19.52 14.65
C ILE A 291 -4.81 -18.85 15.66
N ALA A 292 -5.58 -19.71 16.33
CA ALA A 292 -6.25 -19.58 17.63
C ALA A 292 -7.10 -18.32 17.90
N ALA A 293 -8.32 -18.27 17.34
CA ALA A 293 -9.41 -17.47 17.89
C ALA A 293 -10.24 -18.29 18.91
N SER A 294 -10.40 -17.77 20.12
CA SER A 294 -11.16 -18.42 21.19
C SER A 294 -12.64 -18.64 20.81
N GLY A 295 -13.12 -19.88 20.93
CA GLY A 295 -14.52 -20.24 20.63
C GLY A 295 -14.89 -20.19 19.13
N LEU A 296 -13.91 -20.07 18.23
CA LEU A 296 -14.16 -20.04 16.78
C LEU A 296 -14.78 -21.34 16.28
N ARG A 297 -14.32 -22.49 16.78
CA ARG A 297 -14.86 -23.81 16.43
C ARG A 297 -16.36 -23.88 16.71
N GLU A 298 -16.76 -23.52 17.92
CA GLU A 298 -18.16 -23.53 18.35
C GLU A 298 -19.01 -22.54 17.54
N GLN A 299 -18.47 -21.38 17.18
CA GLN A 299 -19.18 -20.40 16.34
C GLN A 299 -19.36 -20.89 14.89
N VAL A 300 -18.36 -21.58 14.34
CA VAL A 300 -18.44 -22.23 13.02
C VAL A 300 -19.45 -23.36 13.05
N GLU A 301 -19.40 -24.24 14.07
CA GLU A 301 -20.35 -25.33 14.23
C GLU A 301 -21.79 -24.83 14.38
N LEU A 302 -21.98 -23.69 15.04
CA LEU A 302 -23.29 -23.03 15.14
C LEU A 302 -23.81 -22.62 13.76
N LEU A 303 -22.97 -22.02 12.90
CA LEU A 303 -23.36 -21.63 11.55
C LEU A 303 -23.66 -22.83 10.65
N ILE A 304 -22.87 -23.90 10.75
CA ILE A 304 -23.13 -25.15 10.03
C ILE A 304 -24.44 -25.77 10.49
N THR A 305 -24.72 -25.80 11.79
CA THR A 305 -26.00 -26.30 12.35
C THR A 305 -27.19 -25.50 11.82
N ILE A 306 -27.06 -24.18 11.73
CA ILE A 306 -28.10 -23.31 11.14
C ILE A 306 -28.26 -23.63 9.65
N ALA A 307 -27.17 -23.76 8.89
CA ALA A 307 -27.21 -24.13 7.48
C ALA A 307 -27.88 -25.50 7.26
N GLN A 308 -27.59 -26.50 8.10
CA GLN A 308 -28.21 -27.83 8.05
C GLN A 308 -29.72 -27.80 8.27
N CYS A 309 -30.19 -26.95 9.18
CA CYS A 309 -31.62 -26.75 9.41
C CYS A 309 -32.31 -26.08 8.22
N LEU A 310 -31.70 -25.01 7.71
CA LEU A 310 -32.20 -24.22 6.59
C LEU A 310 -32.24 -24.99 5.26
N THR A 311 -31.35 -25.96 5.08
CA THR A 311 -31.31 -26.88 3.92
C THR A 311 -32.13 -28.16 4.12
N GLY A 312 -32.74 -28.35 5.30
CA GLY A 312 -33.59 -29.50 5.61
C GLY A 312 -32.84 -30.80 5.94
N LYS A 313 -31.51 -30.77 6.06
CA LYS A 313 -30.68 -31.93 6.45
C LYS A 313 -30.78 -32.26 7.95
N LEU A 314 -31.02 -31.25 8.79
CA LEU A 314 -31.24 -31.43 10.23
C LEU A 314 -32.65 -30.96 10.61
N GLY A 315 -33.36 -31.76 11.41
CA GLY A 315 -34.70 -31.41 11.89
C GLY A 315 -34.69 -30.15 12.75
N TYR A 316 -35.75 -29.33 12.63
CA TYR A 316 -35.86 -28.05 13.33
C TYR A 316 -35.61 -28.14 14.85
N ASN A 317 -36.22 -29.12 15.52
CA ASN A 317 -36.08 -29.28 16.98
C ASN A 317 -34.66 -29.65 17.38
N ASP A 318 -34.03 -30.59 16.65
CA ASP A 318 -32.66 -31.03 16.90
C ASP A 318 -31.66 -29.89 16.65
N ALA A 319 -31.88 -29.11 15.59
CA ALA A 319 -31.09 -27.93 15.27
C ALA A 319 -31.23 -26.84 16.34
N LEU A 320 -32.44 -26.61 16.85
CA LEU A 320 -32.72 -25.63 17.90
C LEU A 320 -32.01 -26.00 19.22
N ASP A 321 -32.09 -27.26 19.62
CA ASP A 321 -31.44 -27.74 20.84
C ASP A 321 -29.91 -27.63 20.75
N ARG A 322 -29.34 -28.07 19.61
CA ARG A 322 -27.89 -27.98 19.35
C ARG A 322 -27.42 -26.53 19.29
N ALA A 323 -28.13 -25.67 18.57
CA ALA A 323 -27.79 -24.24 18.45
C ALA A 323 -27.88 -23.52 19.81
N THR A 324 -28.88 -23.85 20.64
CA THR A 324 -29.03 -23.28 21.99
C THR A 324 -27.85 -23.64 22.89
N SER A 325 -27.42 -24.91 22.85
CA SER A 325 -26.23 -25.38 23.57
C SER A 325 -24.95 -24.66 23.11
N LEU A 326 -24.75 -24.54 21.79
CA LEU A 326 -23.60 -23.87 21.20
C LEU A 326 -23.54 -22.37 21.55
N VAL A 327 -24.66 -21.65 21.49
CA VAL A 327 -24.70 -20.22 21.87
C VAL A 327 -24.26 -20.01 23.32
N LYS A 328 -24.67 -20.89 24.24
CA LYS A 328 -24.25 -20.83 25.65
C LYS A 328 -22.74 -21.10 25.79
N LYS A 329 -22.25 -22.16 25.13
CA LYS A 329 -20.83 -22.55 25.16
C LYS A 329 -19.92 -21.47 24.56
N VAL A 330 -20.31 -20.86 23.44
CA VAL A 330 -19.56 -19.74 22.83
C VAL A 330 -19.44 -18.58 23.83
N ARG A 331 -20.51 -18.22 24.53
CA ARG A 331 -20.49 -17.12 25.49
C ARG A 331 -19.56 -17.39 26.68
N GLU A 332 -19.49 -18.63 27.15
CA GLU A 332 -18.58 -19.07 28.23
C GLU A 332 -17.11 -19.02 27.80
N LEU A 333 -16.82 -19.33 26.53
CA LEU A 333 -15.45 -19.34 25.99
C LEU A 333 -14.93 -17.94 25.60
N MET A 334 -15.82 -16.95 25.46
CA MET A 334 -15.47 -15.60 25.03
C MET A 334 -15.05 -14.69 26.20
N PRO A 335 -13.99 -13.86 26.04
CA PRO A 335 -13.65 -12.81 26.99
C PRO A 335 -14.83 -11.88 27.26
N GLU A 336 -15.00 -11.41 28.50
CA GLU A 336 -16.14 -10.57 28.92
C GLU A 336 -16.33 -9.34 28.02
N GLU A 337 -15.22 -8.68 27.65
CA GLU A 337 -15.20 -7.52 26.76
C GLU A 337 -15.82 -7.81 25.38
N ASN A 338 -15.68 -9.05 24.90
CA ASN A 338 -16.11 -9.48 23.58
C ASN A 338 -17.54 -10.06 23.59
N GLN A 339 -18.08 -10.46 24.74
CA GLN A 339 -19.41 -11.10 24.82
C GLN A 339 -20.52 -10.23 24.22
N SER A 340 -20.38 -8.91 24.30
CA SER A 340 -21.33 -7.96 23.69
C SER A 340 -21.41 -8.05 22.17
N HIS A 341 -20.43 -8.67 21.50
CA HIS A 341 -20.39 -8.85 20.04
C HIS A 341 -21.16 -10.09 19.58
N LEU A 342 -21.45 -11.05 20.46
CA LEU A 342 -22.37 -12.17 20.16
C LEU A 342 -23.82 -11.66 20.27
N LYS A 343 -24.45 -11.38 19.13
CA LYS A 343 -25.83 -10.87 19.06
C LYS A 343 -26.89 -11.98 19.03
N LEU A 344 -26.52 -13.20 18.68
CA LEU A 344 -27.41 -14.34 18.77
C LEU A 344 -27.69 -14.69 20.24
N ALA A 345 -28.96 -14.68 20.61
CA ALA A 345 -29.48 -15.19 21.87
C ALA A 345 -30.37 -16.41 21.61
N ALA A 346 -30.53 -17.29 22.60
CA ALA A 346 -31.40 -18.47 22.49
C ALA A 346 -32.82 -18.11 22.00
N GLU A 347 -33.35 -16.98 22.48
CA GLU A 347 -34.65 -16.42 22.11
C GLU A 347 -34.76 -16.02 20.62
N SER A 348 -33.64 -15.68 19.98
CA SER A 348 -33.60 -15.25 18.57
C SER A 348 -33.43 -16.41 17.58
N LEU A 349 -33.01 -17.60 18.05
CA LEU A 349 -32.74 -18.76 17.22
C LEU A 349 -33.97 -19.26 16.43
N PRO A 350 -35.20 -19.33 17.00
CA PRO A 350 -36.38 -19.73 16.25
C PRO A 350 -36.62 -18.88 15.00
N ALA A 351 -36.44 -17.55 15.10
CA ALA A 351 -36.62 -16.64 13.98
C ALA A 351 -35.53 -16.75 12.89
N VAL A 352 -34.35 -17.28 13.24
CA VAL A 352 -33.27 -17.56 12.29
C VAL A 352 -33.49 -18.92 11.62
N LEU A 353 -33.87 -19.95 12.39
CA LEU A 353 -34.02 -21.33 11.93
C LEU A 353 -35.33 -21.61 11.17
N GLN A 354 -36.40 -20.86 11.44
CA GLN A 354 -37.71 -21.05 10.76
C GLN A 354 -37.87 -20.19 9.49
N GLN A 355 -36.79 -19.60 8.95
CA GLN A 355 -36.88 -18.88 7.69
C GLN A 355 -37.27 -19.87 6.59
N LYS A 356 -38.47 -19.70 6.01
CA LYS A 356 -38.93 -20.50 4.88
C LYS A 356 -38.04 -20.18 3.68
N ILE A 357 -37.19 -21.13 3.31
CA ILE A 357 -36.38 -21.06 2.10
C ILE A 357 -37.02 -22.03 1.12
N ASP A 358 -37.71 -21.50 0.11
CA ASP A 358 -38.20 -22.31 -1.00
C ASP A 358 -37.00 -22.72 -1.86
N THR A 359 -36.55 -23.96 -1.70
CA THR A 359 -35.41 -24.56 -2.44
C THR A 359 -35.77 -25.02 -3.85
N SER A 360 -37.00 -24.72 -4.32
CA SER A 360 -37.56 -25.21 -5.59
C SER A 360 -37.14 -24.40 -6.84
N SER A 361 -36.41 -23.30 -6.67
CA SER A 361 -35.90 -22.48 -7.78
C SER A 361 -34.45 -22.84 -8.10
N GLU A 362 -34.22 -23.95 -8.77
CA GLU A 362 -32.86 -24.45 -9.12
C GLU A 362 -32.18 -23.72 -10.29
N LEU A 363 -32.73 -22.61 -10.82
CA LEU A 363 -32.26 -22.03 -12.09
C LEU A 363 -31.87 -20.54 -12.10
N GLU A 364 -31.92 -19.81 -10.98
CA GLU A 364 -31.59 -18.37 -10.95
C GLU A 364 -30.69 -17.94 -9.77
N ALA A 365 -30.06 -18.87 -9.04
CA ALA A 365 -29.06 -18.48 -8.05
C ALA A 365 -27.78 -17.95 -8.74
N PRO A 366 -27.12 -16.91 -8.21
CA PRO A 366 -25.90 -16.36 -8.81
C PRO A 366 -24.78 -17.41 -8.79
N VAL A 367 -24.59 -18.08 -9.92
CA VAL A 367 -23.49 -19.01 -10.16
C VAL A 367 -22.20 -18.21 -10.25
N SER A 368 -21.21 -18.55 -9.41
CA SER A 368 -19.86 -18.01 -9.53
C SER A 368 -19.33 -18.28 -10.93
N ALA A 369 -19.00 -17.23 -11.69
CA ALA A 369 -18.40 -17.38 -13.03
C ALA A 369 -17.06 -18.12 -13.00
N ILE A 370 -16.45 -18.20 -11.81
CA ILE A 370 -15.12 -18.75 -11.58
C ILE A 370 -15.18 -20.18 -11.04
N THR A 371 -16.20 -20.51 -10.23
CA THR A 371 -16.28 -21.83 -9.58
C THR A 371 -17.47 -22.68 -9.98
N LEU A 372 -18.40 -22.15 -10.80
CA LEU A 372 -19.64 -22.82 -11.21
C LEU A 372 -20.51 -23.33 -10.04
N LEU A 373 -20.11 -23.07 -8.79
CA LEU A 373 -20.76 -23.51 -7.56
C LEU A 373 -21.70 -22.42 -7.03
N THR A 374 -22.89 -22.83 -6.66
CA THR A 374 -23.91 -22.03 -5.95
C THR A 374 -23.72 -22.14 -4.43
N THR A 375 -24.29 -21.20 -3.67
CA THR A 375 -24.29 -21.24 -2.19
C THR A 375 -24.87 -22.57 -1.65
N LYS A 376 -25.83 -23.17 -2.37
CA LYS A 376 -26.44 -24.47 -2.05
C LYS A 376 -25.43 -25.62 -2.20
N GLU A 377 -24.74 -25.71 -3.34
CA GLU A 377 -23.72 -26.74 -3.60
C GLU A 377 -22.52 -26.60 -2.65
N ALA A 378 -22.07 -25.38 -2.38
CA ALA A 378 -21.02 -25.12 -1.39
C ALA A 378 -21.44 -25.56 0.03
N THR A 379 -22.74 -25.46 0.36
CA THR A 379 -23.27 -25.99 1.60
C THR A 379 -23.24 -27.52 1.61
N GLU A 380 -23.40 -28.20 0.48
CA GLU A 380 -23.33 -29.66 0.38
C GLU A 380 -21.89 -30.18 0.56
N ASP A 381 -20.92 -29.57 -0.11
CA ASP A 381 -19.49 -29.91 0.00
C ASP A 381 -18.94 -29.66 1.41
N ALA A 382 -19.43 -28.63 2.10
CA ALA A 382 -19.04 -28.30 3.47
C ALA A 382 -19.44 -29.37 4.51
N LEU A 383 -20.22 -30.39 4.13
CA LEU A 383 -20.85 -31.34 5.02
C LEU A 383 -20.25 -32.76 4.98
N GLU A 384 -19.26 -33.04 4.13
CA GLU A 384 -18.73 -34.40 3.92
C GLU A 384 -17.51 -34.79 4.77
N GLU A 385 -16.86 -33.85 5.48
CA GLU A 385 -15.61 -34.14 6.20
C GLU A 385 -15.81 -34.50 7.69
N ALA A 386 -15.33 -35.69 8.08
CA ALA A 386 -15.44 -36.23 9.44
C ALA A 386 -14.14 -36.06 10.27
N ASP A 387 -14.31 -35.50 11.47
CA ASP A 387 -13.63 -35.83 12.75
C ASP A 387 -12.14 -35.51 13.04
N VAL A 388 -11.51 -34.55 12.34
CA VAL A 388 -10.24 -33.94 12.84
C VAL A 388 -10.36 -32.41 12.85
N PHE A 389 -10.11 -31.78 14.00
CA PHE A 389 -10.15 -30.32 14.12
C PHE A 389 -8.90 -29.70 13.49
N ASP A 390 -9.01 -29.33 12.22
CA ASP A 390 -8.07 -28.44 11.53
C ASP A 390 -8.69 -27.03 11.41
N PRO A 391 -8.16 -26.00 12.09
CA PRO A 391 -8.61 -24.61 11.96
C PRO A 391 -8.67 -24.11 10.52
N LYS A 392 -7.77 -24.58 9.64
CA LYS A 392 -7.71 -24.23 8.23
C LYS A 392 -8.95 -24.76 7.50
N THR A 393 -9.20 -26.07 7.61
CA THR A 393 -10.40 -26.72 7.07
C THR A 393 -11.66 -26.07 7.60
N VAL A 394 -11.78 -25.90 8.92
CA VAL A 394 -12.96 -25.29 9.57
C VAL A 394 -13.28 -23.89 9.02
N LEU A 395 -12.26 -23.05 8.80
CA LEU A 395 -12.43 -21.73 8.21
C LEU A 395 -12.78 -21.78 6.72
N GLN A 396 -12.18 -22.70 5.95
CA GLN A 396 -12.48 -22.90 4.53
C GLN A 396 -13.91 -23.43 4.33
N THR A 397 -14.35 -24.36 5.18
CA THR A 397 -15.71 -24.90 5.22
C THR A 397 -16.73 -23.78 5.39
N VAL A 398 -16.53 -22.89 6.37
CA VAL A 398 -17.46 -21.77 6.56
C VAL A 398 -17.31 -20.69 5.48
N ALA A 399 -16.11 -20.45 4.98
CA ALA A 399 -15.88 -19.51 3.88
C ALA A 399 -16.58 -19.95 2.58
N SER A 400 -16.80 -21.25 2.37
CA SER A 400 -17.54 -21.76 1.21
C SER A 400 -19.00 -21.29 1.18
N LEU A 401 -19.58 -20.98 2.35
CA LEU A 401 -20.97 -20.55 2.50
C LEU A 401 -21.22 -19.09 2.06
N PHE A 402 -20.17 -18.33 1.72
CA PHE A 402 -20.27 -16.91 1.41
C PHE A 402 -19.70 -16.56 0.04
N LEU A 403 -20.44 -15.73 -0.68
CA LEU A 403 -20.00 -15.11 -1.93
C LEU A 403 -19.32 -13.76 -1.67
N ALA A 404 -18.38 -13.41 -2.53
CA ALA A 404 -17.59 -12.20 -2.43
C ALA A 404 -17.26 -11.59 -3.80
N HIS A 405 -17.17 -10.26 -3.86
CA HIS A 405 -16.61 -9.55 -5.01
C HIS A 405 -15.15 -9.19 -4.76
N LEU A 406 -14.29 -9.34 -5.76
CA LEU A 406 -12.89 -8.92 -5.65
C LEU A 406 -12.79 -7.39 -5.57
N ALA A 407 -11.90 -6.88 -4.74
CA ALA A 407 -11.72 -5.45 -4.52
C ALA A 407 -10.26 -5.09 -4.20
N VAL A 408 -9.94 -3.80 -4.36
CA VAL A 408 -8.66 -3.22 -3.94
C VAL A 408 -8.90 -2.40 -2.69
N LEU A 409 -8.43 -2.94 -1.57
CA LEU A 409 -8.57 -2.41 -0.22
C LEU A 409 -7.25 -1.83 0.25
N GLN A 410 -7.30 -0.60 0.75
CA GLN A 410 -6.25 -0.01 1.56
C GLN A 410 -6.83 0.37 2.92
N LEU A 411 -6.37 -0.31 3.98
CA LEU A 411 -6.74 -0.01 5.35
C LEU A 411 -5.99 1.24 5.84
N PRO A 412 -6.59 2.03 6.75
CA PRO A 412 -5.87 3.12 7.40
C PRO A 412 -4.70 2.58 8.22
N GLU A 413 -3.65 3.39 8.37
CA GLU A 413 -2.48 3.03 9.16
C GLU A 413 -2.43 3.78 10.49
N LYS A 414 -2.05 3.07 11.55
CA LYS A 414 -1.74 3.63 12.87
C LYS A 414 -0.34 3.15 13.27
N ASN A 415 0.58 4.08 13.48
CA ASN A 415 1.99 3.80 13.77
C ASN A 415 2.69 2.93 12.70
N GLY A 416 2.35 3.13 11.43
CA GLY A 416 2.93 2.39 10.30
C GLY A 416 2.44 0.94 10.15
N LYS A 417 1.37 0.55 10.86
CA LYS A 417 0.70 -0.75 10.71
C LYS A 417 -0.77 -0.57 10.35
N PRO A 418 -1.39 -1.50 9.61
CA PRO A 418 -2.83 -1.46 9.34
C PRO A 418 -3.64 -1.43 10.65
N ASP A 419 -4.60 -0.51 10.74
CA ASP A 419 -5.54 -0.41 11.85
C ASP A 419 -6.86 -1.10 11.48
N PHE A 420 -6.96 -2.39 11.81
CA PHE A 420 -8.17 -3.19 11.59
C PHE A 420 -9.39 -2.68 12.40
N MET A 421 -9.16 -1.88 13.44
CA MET A 421 -10.25 -1.32 14.26
C MET A 421 -10.94 -0.14 13.55
N ASP A 422 -10.24 0.55 12.65
CA ASP A 422 -10.78 1.66 11.84
C ASP A 422 -11.09 1.26 10.39
N ALA A 423 -11.63 0.04 10.20
CA ALA A 423 -12.08 -0.43 8.88
C ALA A 423 -13.13 0.49 8.21
N TRP A 424 -13.79 1.38 8.98
CA TRP A 424 -14.72 2.38 8.47
C TRP A 424 -14.06 3.45 7.58
N SER A 425 -12.76 3.69 7.80
CA SER A 425 -11.94 4.65 7.05
C SER A 425 -11.16 4.00 5.91
N ALA A 426 -11.44 2.74 5.60
CA ALA A 426 -10.84 2.02 4.49
C ALA A 426 -11.05 2.76 3.15
N VAL A 427 -10.04 2.70 2.29
CA VAL A 427 -10.08 3.24 0.93
C VAL A 427 -10.26 2.08 -0.04
N ILE A 428 -11.35 2.11 -0.79
CA ILE A 428 -11.63 1.15 -1.87
C ILE A 428 -11.42 1.86 -3.21
N THR A 429 -10.49 1.38 -4.02
CA THR A 429 -10.15 2.02 -5.31
C THR A 429 -10.80 1.32 -6.50
N LYS A 430 -11.06 0.02 -6.39
CA LYS A 430 -11.63 -0.81 -7.46
C LYS A 430 -12.45 -1.95 -6.86
N ILE A 431 -13.56 -2.29 -7.50
CA ILE A 431 -14.36 -3.49 -7.20
C ILE A 431 -14.67 -4.19 -8.52
N SER A 432 -14.41 -5.50 -8.57
CA SER A 432 -14.62 -6.33 -9.75
C SER A 432 -16.10 -6.70 -9.92
N PRO A 433 -16.61 -6.82 -11.16
CA PRO A 433 -17.90 -7.45 -11.41
C PRO A 433 -17.86 -8.96 -11.11
N ASP A 434 -16.68 -9.58 -11.07
CA ASP A 434 -16.51 -11.00 -10.81
C ASP A 434 -16.94 -11.36 -9.37
N VAL A 435 -17.63 -12.49 -9.23
CA VAL A 435 -18.06 -13.10 -7.96
C VAL A 435 -17.27 -14.38 -7.74
N VAL A 436 -16.80 -14.60 -6.51
CA VAL A 436 -16.08 -15.80 -6.05
C VAL A 436 -16.64 -16.26 -4.71
N THR A 437 -16.43 -17.52 -4.32
CA THR A 437 -16.63 -17.88 -2.92
C THR A 437 -15.47 -17.35 -2.07
N ALA A 438 -15.73 -17.07 -0.78
CA ALA A 438 -14.67 -16.65 0.11
C ALA A 438 -13.63 -17.76 0.33
N ARG A 439 -14.04 -19.03 0.25
CA ARG A 439 -13.13 -20.19 0.27
C ARG A 439 -12.14 -20.11 -0.88
N ASP A 440 -12.62 -19.91 -2.10
CA ASP A 440 -11.76 -19.84 -3.28
C ASP A 440 -10.73 -18.72 -3.09
N PHE A 441 -11.16 -17.51 -2.75
CA PHE A 441 -10.22 -16.42 -2.52
C PHE A 441 -9.18 -16.75 -1.43
N LEU A 442 -9.57 -17.37 -0.31
CA LEU A 442 -8.63 -17.78 0.74
C LEU A 442 -7.64 -18.87 0.28
N THR A 443 -8.08 -19.81 -0.57
CA THR A 443 -7.18 -20.82 -1.17
C THR A 443 -6.20 -20.22 -2.17
N LEU A 444 -6.53 -19.05 -2.72
CA LEU A 444 -5.76 -18.36 -3.77
C LEU A 444 -4.81 -17.29 -3.18
N ILE A 445 -5.06 -16.78 -1.98
CA ILE A 445 -4.13 -15.86 -1.28
C ILE A 445 -2.88 -16.64 -0.86
N GLY A 446 -1.81 -16.50 -1.65
CA GLY A 446 -0.48 -17.05 -1.33
C GLY A 446 0.07 -18.08 -2.31
N SER A 447 -0.68 -18.48 -3.33
CA SER A 447 -0.20 -19.32 -4.44
C SER A 447 -0.13 -18.51 -5.74
N ASP A 448 0.99 -18.57 -6.46
CA ASP A 448 1.13 -17.85 -7.73
C ASP A 448 0.33 -18.51 -8.88
N GLU A 449 0.10 -19.83 -8.81
CA GLU A 449 -0.69 -20.59 -9.80
C GLU A 449 -2.17 -20.21 -9.79
N ALA A 450 -2.68 -19.78 -8.64
CA ALA A 450 -4.04 -19.30 -8.42
C ALA A 450 -4.37 -17.98 -9.14
N THR A 451 -3.36 -17.19 -9.50
CA THR A 451 -3.55 -15.94 -10.24
C THR A 451 -3.74 -16.16 -11.75
N GLY A 452 -3.60 -17.39 -12.23
CA GLY A 452 -3.85 -17.79 -13.62
C GLY A 452 -5.27 -18.26 -13.93
N GLY A 453 -6.08 -18.58 -12.90
CA GLY A 453 -7.44 -19.12 -13.05
C GLY A 453 -8.57 -18.13 -12.76
N LEU A 454 -8.36 -17.19 -11.83
CA LEU A 454 -9.19 -15.98 -11.73
C LEU A 454 -8.79 -15.05 -12.87
N SER A 455 -9.75 -14.33 -13.48
CA SER A 455 -9.51 -13.44 -14.63
C SER A 455 -8.13 -12.76 -14.58
N ILE A 456 -7.42 -12.62 -15.72
CA ILE A 456 -6.06 -12.04 -15.88
C ILE A 456 -5.79 -10.75 -15.04
N ARG A 457 -6.85 -10.13 -14.50
CA ARG A 457 -6.90 -8.99 -13.58
C ARG A 457 -6.72 -9.34 -12.09
N ALA A 458 -6.61 -10.60 -11.68
CA ALA A 458 -6.50 -11.02 -10.26
C ALA A 458 -5.27 -10.43 -9.56
N ARG A 459 -4.19 -10.15 -10.29
CA ARG A 459 -3.00 -9.43 -9.78
C ARG A 459 -3.31 -8.01 -9.28
N ASP A 460 -4.40 -7.40 -9.76
CA ASP A 460 -4.79 -6.06 -9.33
C ASP A 460 -5.53 -6.05 -8.00
N TYR A 461 -6.10 -7.17 -7.54
CA TYR A 461 -7.03 -7.23 -6.39
C TYR A 461 -6.38 -7.89 -5.17
N ASN A 462 -6.53 -7.27 -4.00
CA ASN A 462 -5.88 -7.71 -2.75
C ASN A 462 -6.88 -8.07 -1.64
N TYR A 463 -8.19 -8.04 -1.93
CA TYR A 463 -9.26 -8.23 -0.96
C TYR A 463 -10.50 -8.83 -1.65
N ALA A 464 -11.30 -9.60 -0.89
CA ALA A 464 -12.62 -10.06 -1.32
C ALA A 464 -13.70 -9.53 -0.37
N GLN A 465 -14.59 -8.69 -0.91
CA GLN A 465 -15.72 -8.11 -0.21
C GLN A 465 -16.88 -9.09 -0.18
N LEU A 466 -17.14 -9.67 1.00
CA LEU A 466 -18.32 -10.50 1.24
C LEU A 466 -19.62 -9.74 0.95
N VAL A 467 -20.58 -10.39 0.28
CA VAL A 467 -21.91 -9.86 -0.04
C VAL A 467 -22.98 -10.95 0.04
N ALA A 468 -24.23 -10.55 0.29
CA ALA A 468 -25.43 -11.35 0.14
C ALA A 468 -26.25 -10.83 -1.05
N ASP A 469 -26.73 -11.75 -1.88
CA ASP A 469 -27.63 -11.43 -2.98
C ASP A 469 -29.08 -11.28 -2.47
N PRO A 470 -29.82 -10.19 -2.82
CA PRO A 470 -31.23 -10.03 -2.48
C PRO A 470 -32.15 -11.17 -2.94
N ASP A 471 -31.74 -11.91 -3.96
CA ASP A 471 -32.50 -13.02 -4.54
C ASP A 471 -32.03 -14.40 -4.04
N ASP A 472 -30.88 -14.47 -3.35
CA ASP A 472 -30.42 -15.65 -2.61
C ASP A 472 -30.93 -15.63 -1.16
N ALA A 473 -32.07 -16.29 -0.93
CA ALA A 473 -32.69 -16.42 0.39
C ALA A 473 -31.80 -17.18 1.39
N LEU A 474 -31.06 -18.20 0.93
CA LEU A 474 -30.16 -18.99 1.78
C LEU A 474 -28.93 -18.16 2.18
N GLY A 475 -28.23 -17.57 1.21
CA GLY A 475 -27.08 -16.69 1.46
C GLY A 475 -27.45 -15.50 2.35
N SER A 476 -28.65 -14.92 2.16
CA SER A 476 -29.18 -13.86 3.03
C SER A 476 -29.37 -14.33 4.48
N ALA A 477 -29.93 -15.53 4.68
CA ALA A 477 -30.13 -16.11 6.00
C ALA A 477 -28.79 -16.40 6.70
N LEU A 478 -27.80 -16.92 5.96
CA LEU A 478 -26.47 -17.24 6.45
C LEU A 478 -25.67 -15.99 6.82
N VAL A 479 -25.69 -14.93 5.99
CA VAL A 479 -25.04 -13.65 6.32
C VAL A 479 -25.68 -13.02 7.56
N LYS A 480 -27.01 -13.08 7.68
CA LYS A 480 -27.72 -12.63 8.89
C LYS A 480 -27.25 -13.42 10.13
N ALA A 481 -27.22 -14.75 10.06
CA ALA A 481 -26.75 -15.59 11.16
C ALA A 481 -25.29 -15.30 11.55
N ALA A 482 -24.39 -15.23 10.56
CA ALA A 482 -22.96 -14.95 10.76
C ALA A 482 -22.70 -13.55 11.31
N SER A 483 -23.51 -12.56 10.94
CA SER A 483 -23.41 -11.21 11.50
C SER A 483 -23.78 -11.13 12.99
N GLY A 484 -24.47 -12.15 13.50
CA GLY A 484 -24.79 -12.31 14.91
C GLY A 484 -23.67 -12.98 15.73
N THR A 485 -22.60 -13.42 15.08
CA THR A 485 -21.39 -13.98 15.68
C THR A 485 -20.16 -13.11 15.34
N GLN A 486 -18.95 -13.51 15.76
CA GLN A 486 -17.71 -12.85 15.38
C GLN A 486 -17.14 -13.38 14.05
N VAL A 487 -17.67 -14.49 13.54
CA VAL A 487 -17.14 -15.20 12.36
C VAL A 487 -17.11 -14.30 11.14
N LEU A 488 -18.15 -13.48 10.93
CA LEU A 488 -18.22 -12.61 9.76
C LEU A 488 -17.09 -11.56 9.75
N ASP A 489 -16.77 -10.98 10.91
CA ASP A 489 -15.69 -10.01 11.06
C ASP A 489 -14.30 -10.69 10.99
N ILE A 490 -14.15 -11.88 11.57
CA ILE A 490 -12.90 -12.67 11.50
C ILE A 490 -12.62 -13.10 10.06
N LEU A 491 -13.63 -13.64 9.36
CA LEU A 491 -13.52 -14.04 7.95
C LEU A 491 -13.16 -12.83 7.08
N THR A 492 -13.83 -11.70 7.27
CA THR A 492 -13.49 -10.47 6.54
C THR A 492 -12.08 -9.97 6.87
N GLY A 493 -11.66 -10.08 8.13
CA GLY A 493 -10.29 -9.82 8.58
C GLY A 493 -9.28 -10.66 7.79
N LEU A 494 -9.50 -11.97 7.70
CA LEU A 494 -8.66 -12.90 6.95
C LEU A 494 -8.58 -12.55 5.46
N LEU A 495 -9.71 -12.25 4.83
CA LEU A 495 -9.78 -11.80 3.42
C LEU A 495 -9.01 -10.48 3.21
N SER A 496 -8.86 -9.65 4.24
CA SER A 496 -8.06 -8.40 4.23
C SER A 496 -6.61 -8.57 4.72
N GLY A 497 -6.22 -9.80 5.05
CA GLY A 497 -4.86 -10.16 5.47
C GLY A 497 -4.54 -10.10 6.97
N ALA A 498 -5.56 -9.98 7.83
CA ALA A 498 -5.39 -10.05 9.29
C ALA A 498 -5.18 -11.50 9.78
N PRO A 499 -4.46 -11.72 10.91
CA PRO A 499 -4.46 -13.01 11.61
C PRO A 499 -5.82 -13.34 12.23
N ALA A 500 -6.24 -14.61 12.19
CA ALA A 500 -7.51 -15.08 12.78
C ALA A 500 -7.58 -14.85 14.30
N GLY A 501 -6.47 -15.02 15.02
CA GLY A 501 -6.40 -14.80 16.47
C GLY A 501 -6.53 -13.34 16.91
N LEU A 502 -6.49 -12.38 15.99
CA LEU A 502 -6.78 -10.98 16.27
C LEU A 502 -8.27 -10.72 16.03
N PHE A 503 -9.05 -10.52 17.08
CA PHE A 503 -10.43 -10.09 16.91
C PHE A 503 -10.46 -8.69 16.29
N CYS A 504 -11.06 -8.59 15.09
CA CYS A 504 -11.13 -7.36 14.31
C CYS A 504 -12.58 -6.85 14.26
N PRO A 505 -13.10 -6.22 15.33
CA PRO A 505 -14.46 -5.73 15.35
C PRO A 505 -14.68 -4.69 14.25
N ASN A 506 -15.84 -4.76 13.59
CA ASN A 506 -16.25 -3.87 12.51
C ASN A 506 -15.57 -4.10 11.16
N MET A 507 -14.77 -5.14 10.96
CA MET A 507 -14.16 -5.41 9.66
C MET A 507 -15.19 -5.52 8.55
N PHE A 508 -16.19 -6.39 8.70
CA PHE A 508 -17.24 -6.55 7.70
C PHE A 508 -18.03 -5.25 7.54
N ARG A 509 -18.47 -4.65 8.65
CA ARG A 509 -19.34 -3.46 8.65
C ARG A 509 -18.63 -2.24 8.05
N GLY A 510 -17.35 -2.07 8.34
CA GLY A 510 -16.51 -0.97 7.86
C GLY A 510 -16.22 -1.11 6.38
N THR A 511 -15.67 -2.25 5.97
CA THR A 511 -15.30 -2.52 4.57
C THR A 511 -16.51 -2.52 3.64
N ILE A 512 -17.63 -3.15 4.02
CA ILE A 512 -18.83 -3.16 3.18
C ILE A 512 -19.41 -1.76 2.96
N SER A 513 -19.35 -0.91 3.99
CA SER A 513 -19.82 0.47 3.90
C SER A 513 -18.85 1.36 3.14
N ALA A 514 -17.55 1.11 3.26
CA ALA A 514 -16.52 1.79 2.47
C ALA A 514 -16.64 1.43 0.98
N SER A 515 -16.88 0.14 0.67
CA SER A 515 -17.13 -0.36 -0.68
C SER A 515 -18.36 0.30 -1.30
N LEU A 516 -19.47 0.38 -0.55
CA LEU A 516 -20.68 1.07 -1.02
C LEU A 516 -20.41 2.57 -1.23
N MET A 517 -19.77 3.26 -0.28
CA MET A 517 -19.42 4.68 -0.46
C MET A 517 -18.51 4.92 -1.67
N ALA A 518 -17.54 4.05 -1.92
CA ALA A 518 -16.64 4.18 -3.06
C ALA A 518 -17.36 4.04 -4.40
N LEU A 519 -18.34 3.14 -4.49
CA LEU A 519 -19.22 3.04 -5.67
C LEU A 519 -20.05 4.30 -5.85
N LEU A 520 -20.67 4.82 -4.78
CA LEU A 520 -21.53 6.01 -4.85
C LEU A 520 -20.75 7.30 -5.17
N GLU A 521 -19.45 7.38 -4.85
CA GLU A 521 -18.59 8.56 -5.05
C GLU A 521 -18.04 8.73 -6.49
N GLN A 522 -18.34 7.83 -7.43
CA GLN A 522 -17.86 7.92 -8.82
C GLN A 522 -18.29 9.22 -9.52
N ARG A 523 -17.35 9.83 -10.26
CA ARG A 523 -17.34 11.30 -10.48
C ARG A 523 -17.84 11.81 -11.82
N ASP A 524 -17.84 11.00 -12.88
CA ASP A 524 -18.04 11.52 -14.23
C ASP A 524 -19.13 10.77 -15.04
N GLU A 525 -19.41 9.50 -14.71
CA GLU A 525 -20.44 8.68 -15.39
C GLU A 525 -21.53 8.23 -14.41
N PRO A 526 -22.80 8.13 -14.83
CA PRO A 526 -23.81 7.47 -14.03
C PRO A 526 -23.44 6.01 -13.78
N LEU A 527 -23.87 5.47 -12.64
CA LEU A 527 -23.63 4.07 -12.32
C LEU A 527 -24.31 3.17 -13.36
N ARG A 528 -23.52 2.23 -13.90
CA ARG A 528 -23.97 1.20 -14.85
C ARG A 528 -24.83 0.16 -14.14
N ASP A 529 -25.59 -0.64 -14.90
CA ASP A 529 -26.53 -1.63 -14.37
C ASP A 529 -25.87 -2.60 -13.38
N PHE A 530 -24.68 -3.13 -13.72
CA PHE A 530 -23.95 -4.03 -12.81
C PHE A 530 -23.49 -3.33 -11.51
N GLN A 531 -23.19 -2.03 -11.55
CA GLN A 531 -22.80 -1.28 -10.35
C GLN A 531 -24.00 -1.03 -9.44
N TRP A 532 -25.19 -0.86 -10.04
CA TRP A 532 -26.45 -0.83 -9.31
C TRP A 532 -26.81 -2.19 -8.71
N GLU A 533 -26.54 -3.27 -9.43
CA GLU A 533 -26.69 -4.64 -8.90
C GLU A 533 -25.77 -4.85 -7.69
N LEU A 534 -24.48 -4.51 -7.81
CA LEU A 534 -23.53 -4.57 -6.70
C LEU A 534 -23.96 -3.68 -5.52
N ALA A 535 -24.43 -2.46 -5.79
CA ALA A 535 -24.96 -1.57 -4.76
C ALA A 535 -26.19 -2.18 -4.06
N ALA A 536 -27.05 -2.90 -4.79
CA ALA A 536 -28.18 -3.63 -4.21
C ALA A 536 -27.69 -4.72 -3.24
N LYS A 537 -26.69 -5.52 -3.64
CA LYS A 537 -26.08 -6.56 -2.78
C LYS A 537 -25.45 -5.98 -1.52
N LEU A 538 -24.68 -4.89 -1.65
CA LEU A 538 -24.04 -4.21 -0.50
C LEU A 538 -25.07 -3.60 0.46
N VAL A 539 -26.09 -2.91 -0.06
CA VAL A 539 -27.17 -2.34 0.76
C VAL A 539 -27.95 -3.43 1.49
N HIS A 540 -28.29 -4.50 0.77
CA HIS A 540 -29.00 -5.65 1.34
C HIS A 540 -28.21 -6.31 2.45
N SER A 541 -26.93 -6.59 2.21
CA SER A 541 -25.99 -7.13 3.20
C SER A 541 -25.89 -6.27 4.46
N ILE A 542 -25.82 -4.93 4.32
CA ILE A 542 -25.81 -4.00 5.46
C ILE A 542 -27.11 -4.12 6.28
N ARG A 543 -28.26 -4.22 5.62
CA ARG A 543 -29.57 -4.34 6.28
C ARG A 543 -29.73 -5.65 7.05
N LEU A 544 -29.13 -6.75 6.56
CA LEU A 544 -29.19 -8.07 7.19
C LEU A 544 -28.44 -8.17 8.53
N VAL A 545 -27.46 -7.30 8.80
CA VAL A 545 -26.60 -7.39 10.01
C VAL A 545 -27.39 -7.36 11.32
N MET A 546 -27.21 -8.33 12.22
CA MET A 546 -27.91 -8.42 13.51
C MET A 546 -27.45 -7.35 14.52
N GLY A 547 -28.37 -6.92 15.40
CA GLY A 547 -28.12 -5.96 16.48
C GLY A 547 -29.27 -4.99 16.70
N SER A 548 -29.22 -4.23 17.81
CA SER A 548 -30.32 -3.34 18.22
C SER A 548 -30.65 -2.30 17.15
N PRO A 549 -31.89 -2.25 16.65
CA PRO A 549 -32.41 -1.19 15.79
C PRO A 549 -32.91 0.00 16.62
N GLU A 550 -32.40 0.20 17.86
CA GLU A 550 -32.79 1.31 18.71
C GLU A 550 -32.77 2.62 17.92
N ARG A 551 -33.98 3.03 17.52
CA ARG A 551 -34.21 4.28 16.82
C ARG A 551 -34.03 5.36 17.87
N LEU A 552 -32.78 5.77 18.08
CA LEU A 552 -32.51 7.04 18.73
C LEU A 552 -33.38 8.11 18.03
N PRO A 553 -34.02 9.02 18.78
CA PRO A 553 -34.93 10.02 18.23
C PRO A 553 -34.32 10.80 17.08
N THR A 554 -33.01 11.05 17.16
CA THR A 554 -32.21 11.74 16.16
C THR A 554 -31.03 10.87 15.74
N MET A 555 -30.63 10.97 14.47
CA MET A 555 -29.39 10.33 14.00
C MET A 555 -28.18 10.95 14.70
N PRO A 556 -27.37 10.19 15.46
CA PRO A 556 -26.16 10.72 16.06
C PRO A 556 -25.11 10.95 14.96
N VAL A 557 -24.92 12.22 14.60
CA VAL A 557 -23.94 12.66 13.63
C VAL A 557 -22.70 13.16 14.35
N ASP A 558 -21.68 12.31 14.39
CA ASP A 558 -20.35 12.67 14.87
C ASP A 558 -19.52 13.19 13.67
N PRO A 559 -19.08 14.46 13.68
CA PRO A 559 -18.27 15.04 12.61
C PRO A 559 -16.91 14.35 12.42
N GLU A 560 -16.45 13.57 13.40
CA GLU A 560 -15.22 12.79 13.31
C GLU A 560 -15.45 11.38 12.77
N ALA A 561 -16.70 10.89 12.78
CA ALA A 561 -17.01 9.58 12.23
C ALA A 561 -16.77 9.54 10.70
N ALA A 562 -16.21 8.42 10.25
CA ALA A 562 -16.08 8.11 8.84
C ALA A 562 -17.45 8.03 8.14
N MET A 563 -17.52 8.42 6.87
CA MET A 563 -18.78 8.43 6.11
C MET A 563 -19.42 7.04 6.00
N GLY A 564 -18.61 5.99 5.88
CA GLY A 564 -19.11 4.61 5.88
C GLY A 564 -19.90 4.25 7.14
N LYS A 565 -19.46 4.75 8.32
CA LYS A 565 -20.15 4.52 9.60
C LYS A 565 -21.50 5.23 9.67
N LEU A 566 -21.58 6.45 9.13
CA LEU A 566 -22.84 7.18 9.03
C LEU A 566 -23.79 6.50 8.03
N LEU A 567 -23.29 6.09 6.87
CA LEU A 567 -24.05 5.35 5.87
C LEU A 567 -24.64 4.05 6.44
N PHE A 568 -23.81 3.25 7.12
CA PHE A 568 -24.25 2.00 7.74
C PHE A 568 -25.41 2.22 8.71
N ARG A 569 -25.30 3.23 9.58
CA ARG A 569 -26.36 3.60 10.54
C ARG A 569 -27.64 4.04 9.83
N LEU A 570 -27.53 4.81 8.75
CA LEU A 570 -28.67 5.29 7.98
C LEU A 570 -29.45 4.14 7.33
N LEU A 571 -28.73 3.22 6.67
CA LEU A 571 -29.33 2.07 6.00
C LEU A 571 -29.99 1.10 6.98
N ARG A 572 -29.37 0.87 8.15
CA ARG A 572 -29.95 0.06 9.24
C ARG A 572 -31.22 0.67 9.87
N ARG A 573 -31.45 1.97 9.73
CA ARG A 573 -32.69 2.65 10.20
C ARG A 573 -33.83 2.57 9.20
N SER A 574 -33.51 2.40 7.91
CA SER A 574 -34.40 2.59 6.76
C SER A 574 -34.83 1.25 6.17
N GLU A 575 -35.80 0.58 6.80
CA GLU A 575 -36.43 -0.65 6.28
C GLU A 575 -37.62 -0.30 5.36
N GLU A 576 -38.84 -0.10 5.90
CA GLU A 576 -40.05 0.17 5.08
C GLU A 576 -40.39 1.65 4.89
N LYS A 577 -39.94 2.52 5.80
CA LYS A 577 -40.04 3.98 5.71
C LYS A 577 -38.68 4.58 6.04
N TYR A 578 -38.15 5.39 5.13
CA TYR A 578 -36.86 6.05 5.35
C TYR A 578 -37.01 7.24 6.30
N ASP A 579 -35.95 7.51 7.05
CA ASP A 579 -35.86 8.66 7.97
C ASP A 579 -35.29 9.85 7.20
N GLY A 580 -36.16 10.75 6.72
CA GLY A 580 -35.79 11.88 5.89
C GLY A 580 -34.84 12.87 6.59
N GLU A 581 -35.04 13.11 7.89
CA GLU A 581 -34.17 13.98 8.68
C GLU A 581 -32.78 13.37 8.84
N ALA A 582 -32.69 12.07 9.13
CA ALA A 582 -31.42 11.35 9.19
C ALA A 582 -30.69 11.37 7.84
N LEU A 583 -31.42 11.15 6.74
CA LEU A 583 -30.86 11.19 5.38
C LEU A 583 -30.29 12.58 5.06
N VAL A 584 -31.03 13.66 5.33
CA VAL A 584 -30.53 15.04 5.14
C VAL A 584 -29.30 15.29 6.01
N ALA A 585 -29.27 14.82 7.25
CA ALA A 585 -28.11 14.98 8.13
C ALA A 585 -26.85 14.29 7.57
N VAL A 586 -26.99 13.10 7.00
CA VAL A 586 -25.89 12.39 6.31
C VAL A 586 -25.47 13.10 5.03
N LEU A 587 -26.41 13.63 4.25
CA LEU A 587 -26.11 14.39 3.03
C LEU A 587 -25.32 15.67 3.35
N LYS A 588 -25.64 16.35 4.45
CA LYS A 588 -24.87 17.49 4.96
C LYS A 588 -23.43 17.08 5.34
N GLU A 589 -23.25 15.93 6.00
CA GLU A 589 -21.92 15.40 6.28
C GLU A 589 -21.15 14.95 5.04
N LEU A 590 -21.85 14.40 4.05
CA LEU A 590 -21.28 14.02 2.77
C LEU A 590 -20.71 15.24 2.05
N LEU A 591 -21.48 16.34 2.00
CA LEU A 591 -21.02 17.62 1.43
C LEU A 591 -19.79 18.14 2.18
N ALA A 592 -19.86 18.21 3.51
CA ALA A 592 -18.75 18.68 4.34
C ALA A 592 -17.49 17.80 4.19
N THR A 593 -17.65 16.48 4.06
CA THR A 593 -16.56 15.54 3.79
C THR A 593 -15.96 15.80 2.41
N ARG A 594 -16.78 16.06 1.40
CA ARG A 594 -16.32 16.36 0.03
C ARG A 594 -15.54 17.67 -0.01
N VAL A 595 -15.99 18.71 0.68
CA VAL A 595 -15.23 19.98 0.84
C VAL A 595 -13.87 19.71 1.50
N ARG A 596 -13.84 18.96 2.62
CA ARG A 596 -12.59 18.59 3.29
C ARG A 596 -11.64 17.81 2.36
N LYS A 597 -12.14 16.82 1.61
CA LYS A 597 -11.37 16.07 0.61
C LYS A 597 -10.84 17.02 -0.48
N PHE A 598 -11.66 17.97 -0.95
CA PHE A 598 -11.26 18.93 -1.98
C PHE A 598 -10.15 19.87 -1.51
N ILE A 599 -10.21 20.34 -0.26
CA ILE A 599 -9.13 21.13 0.36
C ILE A 599 -7.86 20.29 0.49
N ARG A 600 -7.96 19.04 0.98
CA ARG A 600 -6.78 18.18 1.23
C ARG A 600 -6.05 17.76 -0.05
N PHE A 601 -6.79 17.39 -1.09
CA PHE A 601 -6.21 16.79 -2.30
C PHE A 601 -6.16 17.75 -3.50
N ASN A 602 -6.86 18.88 -3.46
CA ASN A 602 -6.90 19.83 -4.57
C ASN A 602 -7.05 21.28 -4.08
N GLU A 603 -6.20 21.66 -3.13
CA GLU A 603 -6.22 22.95 -2.45
C GLU A 603 -6.24 24.13 -3.43
N ALA A 604 -5.40 24.10 -4.47
CA ALA A 604 -5.33 25.19 -5.45
C ALA A 604 -6.66 25.43 -6.18
N ARG A 605 -7.35 24.36 -6.61
CA ARG A 605 -8.67 24.48 -7.27
C ARG A 605 -9.74 24.91 -6.28
N TYR A 606 -9.68 24.48 -5.03
CA TYR A 606 -10.56 24.95 -3.96
C TYR A 606 -10.40 26.46 -3.73
N LEU A 607 -9.16 26.94 -3.55
CA LEU A 607 -8.87 28.36 -3.33
C LEU A 607 -9.33 29.22 -4.52
N ALA A 608 -9.15 28.73 -5.76
CA ALA A 608 -9.65 29.41 -6.96
C ALA A 608 -11.19 29.40 -7.07
N LEU A 609 -11.85 28.33 -6.65
CA LEU A 609 -13.31 28.25 -6.60
C LEU A 609 -13.87 29.29 -5.62
N VAL A 610 -13.32 29.35 -4.40
CA VAL A 610 -13.79 30.32 -3.39
C VAL A 610 -13.52 31.76 -3.83
N GLU A 611 -12.34 32.06 -4.38
CA GLU A 611 -12.03 33.40 -4.91
C GLU A 611 -13.07 33.85 -5.95
N ARG A 612 -13.38 32.99 -6.93
CA ARG A 612 -14.38 33.28 -7.96
C ARG A 612 -15.79 33.40 -7.40
N MET A 613 -16.15 32.54 -6.44
CA MET A 613 -17.44 32.56 -5.76
C MET A 613 -17.68 33.90 -5.05
N VAL A 614 -16.65 34.44 -4.38
CA VAL A 614 -16.74 35.74 -3.69
C VAL A 614 -16.38 36.93 -4.59
N ARG A 615 -16.06 36.68 -5.87
CA ARG A 615 -15.65 37.65 -6.90
C ARG A 615 -14.49 38.56 -6.49
N TYR A 616 -13.54 38.01 -5.75
CA TYR A 616 -12.30 38.73 -5.50
C TYR A 616 -11.47 38.76 -6.78
N SER A 617 -10.92 39.93 -7.10
CA SER A 617 -9.95 40.10 -8.19
C SER A 617 -8.68 40.64 -7.56
N HIS A 618 -7.60 39.85 -7.60
CA HIS A 618 -6.38 40.24 -6.94
C HIS A 618 -5.59 41.31 -7.69
N GLU A 619 -5.27 42.39 -6.99
CA GLU A 619 -4.29 43.39 -7.44
C GLU A 619 -2.87 42.93 -7.06
N ASN A 620 -2.10 42.47 -8.04
CA ASN A 620 -0.73 41.95 -7.82
C ASN A 620 0.31 43.06 -7.54
N VAL A 621 -0.01 44.31 -7.87
CA VAL A 621 0.95 45.42 -7.82
C VAL A 621 0.42 46.49 -6.89
N VAL A 622 1.09 46.65 -5.75
CA VAL A 622 0.82 47.71 -4.79
C VAL A 622 1.93 48.75 -4.92
N GLU A 623 1.57 49.96 -5.33
CA GLU A 623 2.52 51.06 -5.54
C GLU A 623 3.10 51.56 -4.21
N ASP A 624 2.24 51.86 -3.24
CA ASP A 624 2.60 52.21 -1.87
C ASP A 624 2.13 51.10 -0.93
N ALA A 625 3.08 50.44 -0.23
CA ALA A 625 2.73 49.36 0.68
C ALA A 625 1.81 49.77 1.83
N PHE A 626 1.69 51.07 2.15
CA PHE A 626 0.81 51.59 3.19
C PHE A 626 -0.60 51.94 2.70
N ASP A 627 -0.85 51.90 1.39
CA ASP A 627 -2.21 52.04 0.88
C ASP A 627 -3.06 50.85 1.35
N PRO A 628 -4.32 51.09 1.74
CA PRO A 628 -5.21 50.05 2.22
C PRO A 628 -5.49 49.06 1.07
N HIS A 629 -5.07 47.82 1.24
CA HIS A 629 -5.34 46.75 0.30
C HIS A 629 -6.63 46.02 0.68
N ALA A 630 -7.34 45.48 -0.31
CA ALA A 630 -8.61 44.76 -0.09
C ALA A 630 -8.51 43.62 0.95
N LEU A 631 -7.34 42.97 1.04
CA LEU A 631 -7.07 41.89 2.01
C LEU A 631 -6.79 42.36 3.45
N ASP A 632 -6.66 43.67 3.67
CA ASP A 632 -6.47 44.25 5.00
C ASP A 632 -7.78 44.34 5.80
N GLN A 633 -8.94 44.25 5.13
CA GLN A 633 -10.25 44.29 5.78
C GLN A 633 -10.48 43.03 6.64
N ASP A 634 -11.20 43.14 7.74
CA ASP A 634 -11.51 42.00 8.62
C ASP A 634 -12.46 40.99 7.97
N ALA A 635 -13.42 41.47 7.17
CA ALA A 635 -14.43 40.66 6.50
C ALA A 635 -14.61 41.08 5.03
N TRP A 636 -14.76 40.10 4.14
CA TRP A 636 -15.08 40.36 2.73
C TRP A 636 -16.58 40.47 2.51
N LYS A 637 -17.03 41.55 1.86
CA LYS A 637 -18.44 41.71 1.47
C LYS A 637 -18.67 41.18 0.06
N PHE A 638 -19.44 40.10 -0.06
CA PHE A 638 -19.82 39.50 -1.33
C PHE A 638 -21.35 39.36 -1.44
N GLY A 639 -21.87 39.23 -2.65
CA GLY A 639 -23.32 39.11 -2.88
C GLY A 639 -23.82 37.67 -2.68
N PRO A 640 -24.66 37.37 -1.67
CA PRO A 640 -25.07 36.00 -1.33
C PRO A 640 -25.72 35.24 -2.50
N LYS A 641 -26.73 35.84 -3.13
CA LYS A 641 -27.45 35.23 -4.27
C LYS A 641 -26.54 34.89 -5.45
N ARG A 642 -25.53 35.75 -5.70
CA ARG A 642 -24.57 35.52 -6.78
C ARG A 642 -23.58 34.41 -6.44
N ALA A 643 -23.11 34.36 -5.19
CA ALA A 643 -22.26 33.28 -4.70
C ALA A 643 -22.98 31.92 -4.74
N GLN A 644 -24.27 31.89 -4.35
CA GLN A 644 -25.13 30.71 -4.42
C GLN A 644 -25.27 30.20 -5.86
N ASN A 645 -25.67 31.07 -6.80
CA ASN A 645 -25.82 30.71 -8.22
C ASN A 645 -24.51 30.19 -8.82
N PHE A 646 -23.40 30.89 -8.57
CA PHE A 646 -22.09 30.46 -9.06
C PHE A 646 -21.70 29.09 -8.50
N ALA A 647 -21.86 28.88 -7.18
CA ALA A 647 -21.49 27.63 -6.54
C ALA A 647 -22.30 26.44 -7.08
N ALA A 648 -23.60 26.64 -7.34
CA ALA A 648 -24.50 25.62 -7.90
C ALA A 648 -24.12 25.20 -9.33
N GLU A 649 -23.55 26.09 -10.14
CA GLU A 649 -23.11 25.79 -11.52
C GLU A 649 -21.72 25.15 -11.58
N THR A 650 -21.06 24.94 -10.43
CA THR A 650 -19.70 24.38 -10.43
C THR A 650 -19.68 22.87 -10.66
N PRO A 651 -18.64 22.34 -11.33
CA PRO A 651 -18.42 20.89 -11.42
C PRO A 651 -18.30 20.21 -10.04
N PHE A 652 -17.85 20.96 -9.02
CA PHE A 652 -17.81 20.45 -7.65
C PHE A 652 -19.20 20.09 -7.13
N PHE A 653 -20.19 20.97 -7.35
CA PHE A 653 -21.57 20.75 -6.91
C PHE A 653 -22.25 19.66 -7.71
N HIS A 654 -22.15 19.66 -9.04
CA HIS A 654 -22.74 18.59 -9.87
C HIS A 654 -22.25 17.20 -9.47
N ALA A 655 -20.95 17.06 -9.18
CA ALA A 655 -20.40 15.79 -8.73
C ALA A 655 -20.82 15.42 -7.29
N PHE A 656 -21.16 16.40 -6.44
CA PHE A 656 -21.80 16.15 -5.13
C PHE A 656 -23.26 15.72 -5.31
N GLU A 657 -24.02 16.45 -6.13
CA GLU A 657 -25.42 16.20 -6.43
C GLU A 657 -25.64 14.79 -6.98
N GLN A 658 -24.79 14.34 -7.92
CA GLN A 658 -24.84 12.98 -8.45
C GLN A 658 -24.61 11.93 -7.35
N CYS A 659 -23.59 12.13 -6.51
CA CYS A 659 -23.29 11.23 -5.39
C CYS A 659 -24.44 11.19 -4.36
N ALA A 660 -25.02 12.36 -4.05
CA ALA A 660 -26.17 12.51 -3.17
C ALA A 660 -27.40 11.79 -3.73
N ASN A 661 -27.72 11.96 -5.01
CA ASN A 661 -28.84 11.28 -5.67
C ASN A 661 -28.66 9.75 -5.67
N ASN A 662 -27.43 9.27 -5.91
CA ASN A 662 -27.14 7.84 -5.81
C ASN A 662 -27.41 7.32 -4.39
N LEU A 663 -26.96 8.05 -3.36
CA LEU A 663 -27.21 7.71 -1.96
C LEU A 663 -28.71 7.74 -1.61
N ILE A 664 -29.44 8.77 -2.06
CA ILE A 664 -30.89 8.90 -1.85
C ILE A 664 -31.60 7.69 -2.44
N ARG A 665 -31.22 7.26 -3.66
CA ARG A 665 -31.78 6.05 -4.28
C ARG A 665 -31.53 4.81 -3.43
N CYS A 666 -30.32 4.62 -2.90
CA CYS A 666 -30.00 3.49 -2.03
C CYS A 666 -30.81 3.43 -0.72
N VAL A 667 -31.32 4.56 -0.27
CA VAL A 667 -32.06 4.67 1.00
C VAL A 667 -33.57 4.62 0.77
N THR A 668 -34.06 5.27 -0.28
CA THR A 668 -35.49 5.47 -0.56
C THR A 668 -36.11 4.39 -1.44
N VAL A 669 -35.30 3.69 -2.25
CA VAL A 669 -35.76 2.63 -3.16
C VAL A 669 -35.40 1.26 -2.60
N SER A 670 -36.20 0.25 -2.91
CA SER A 670 -35.91 -1.14 -2.53
C SER A 670 -34.74 -1.70 -3.38
N PRO A 671 -33.79 -2.47 -2.80
CA PRO A 671 -32.64 -3.03 -3.52
C PRO A 671 -33.04 -3.85 -4.75
N LYS A 672 -34.15 -4.61 -4.68
CA LYS A 672 -34.70 -5.41 -5.78
C LYS A 672 -35.18 -4.58 -6.98
N LYS A 673 -35.24 -3.25 -6.85
CA LYS A 673 -35.81 -2.33 -7.86
C LYS A 673 -34.82 -1.29 -8.36
N TYR A 674 -33.52 -1.39 -8.05
CA TYR A 674 -32.52 -0.42 -8.53
C TYR A 674 -32.32 -0.45 -10.05
N GLY A 675 -32.63 -1.56 -10.73
CA GLY A 675 -32.61 -1.65 -12.20
C GLY A 675 -33.85 -1.05 -12.89
N ASP A 676 -34.92 -0.77 -12.15
CA ASP A 676 -36.17 -0.26 -12.71
C ASP A 676 -36.09 1.25 -12.91
N THR A 677 -35.95 1.67 -14.18
CA THR A 677 -35.89 3.08 -14.59
C THR A 677 -37.21 3.81 -14.42
N THR A 678 -38.32 3.10 -14.15
CA THR A 678 -39.64 3.69 -13.96
C THR A 678 -39.88 4.21 -12.53
N GLN A 679 -39.08 3.77 -11.55
CA GLN A 679 -39.12 4.32 -10.19
C GLN A 679 -38.20 5.54 -10.05
N VAL A 680 -38.81 6.72 -10.00
CA VAL A 680 -38.11 7.99 -9.77
C VAL A 680 -37.81 8.12 -8.28
N ALA A 681 -36.52 8.07 -7.92
CA ALA A 681 -36.08 8.42 -6.58
C ALA A 681 -36.30 9.93 -6.34
N LEU A 682 -36.56 10.32 -5.10
CA LEU A 682 -36.67 11.73 -4.71
C LEU A 682 -35.38 12.48 -5.07
N PRO A 683 -35.43 13.58 -5.84
CA PRO A 683 -34.24 14.37 -6.15
C PRO A 683 -33.74 15.11 -4.90
N LEU A 684 -32.44 15.41 -4.87
CA LEU A 684 -31.80 16.17 -3.79
C LEU A 684 -32.55 17.46 -3.43
N GLN A 685 -33.07 18.19 -4.42
CA GLN A 685 -33.78 19.46 -4.21
C GLN A 685 -35.13 19.29 -3.51
N GLU A 686 -35.81 18.17 -3.69
CA GLU A 686 -37.06 17.90 -2.98
C GLU A 686 -36.80 17.52 -1.52
N LEU A 687 -35.70 16.79 -1.27
CA LEU A 687 -35.33 16.36 0.07
C LEU A 687 -34.61 17.47 0.88
N TRP A 688 -33.78 18.28 0.24
CA TRP A 688 -33.04 19.40 0.83
C TRP A 688 -33.17 20.66 -0.04
N PRO A 689 -34.31 21.38 0.06
CA PRO A 689 -34.59 22.55 -0.79
C PRO A 689 -33.56 23.69 -0.66
N THR A 690 -32.99 23.86 0.53
CA THR A 690 -31.99 24.91 0.84
C THR A 690 -30.56 24.51 0.49
N CYS A 691 -30.34 23.39 -0.22
CA CYS A 691 -28.99 22.88 -0.49
C CYS A 691 -28.09 23.90 -1.22
N THR A 692 -28.63 24.56 -2.25
CA THR A 692 -27.90 25.59 -3.02
C THR A 692 -27.62 26.84 -2.20
N GLU A 693 -28.52 27.19 -1.28
CA GLU A 693 -28.36 28.34 -0.37
C GLU A 693 -27.28 28.08 0.69
N GLU A 694 -27.23 26.85 1.20
CA GLU A 694 -26.26 26.42 2.22
C GLU A 694 -24.88 26.10 1.60
N LEU A 695 -24.79 25.74 0.32
CA LEU A 695 -23.54 25.31 -0.33
C LEU A 695 -22.35 26.27 -0.13
N PRO A 696 -22.47 27.61 -0.31
CA PRO A 696 -21.38 28.53 0.01
C PRO A 696 -20.96 28.50 1.49
N LYS A 697 -21.91 28.28 2.41
CA LYS A 697 -21.62 28.14 3.85
C LYS A 697 -20.72 26.92 4.09
N PHE A 698 -21.03 25.78 3.45
CA PHE A 698 -20.20 24.57 3.52
C PHE A 698 -18.80 24.77 2.92
N LEU A 699 -18.68 25.50 1.80
CA LEU A 699 -17.39 25.81 1.19
C LEU A 699 -16.51 26.67 2.11
N LEU A 700 -17.10 27.63 2.83
CA LEU A 700 -16.38 28.51 3.75
C LEU A 700 -16.04 27.82 5.08
N LEU A 701 -16.89 26.89 5.54
CA LEU A 701 -16.66 26.05 6.73
C LEU A 701 -15.69 24.90 6.38
N GLN A 702 -14.41 25.25 6.22
CA GLN A 702 -13.31 24.36 5.78
C GLN A 702 -13.19 23.01 6.51
N LYS A 703 -13.70 22.90 7.76
CA LYS A 703 -13.65 21.70 8.59
C LYS A 703 -15.05 21.21 8.91
N ARG A 704 -15.25 19.88 8.89
CA ARG A 704 -16.53 19.24 9.31
C ARG A 704 -16.92 19.66 10.73
N SER A 705 -15.97 19.64 11.67
CA SER A 705 -16.17 20.01 13.07
C SER A 705 -16.48 21.50 13.29
N ALA A 706 -16.21 22.39 12.32
CA ALA A 706 -16.57 23.81 12.45
C ALA A 706 -18.09 24.02 12.51
N ARG A 707 -18.86 22.99 12.14
CA ARG A 707 -20.32 22.97 12.21
C ARG A 707 -20.86 22.57 13.60
N TYR A 708 -19.98 22.22 14.53
CA TYR A 708 -20.41 21.64 15.79
C TYR A 708 -19.74 22.33 16.97
N ARG A 709 -20.47 22.38 18.09
CA ARG A 709 -19.92 22.71 19.41
C ARG A 709 -19.77 21.42 20.21
N ILE A 710 -18.71 21.36 21.01
CA ILE A 710 -18.48 20.26 21.95
C ILE A 710 -19.29 20.54 23.21
N VAL A 711 -20.19 19.63 23.58
CA VAL A 711 -20.90 19.62 24.85
C VAL A 711 -20.36 18.47 25.68
N ARG A 712 -19.83 18.79 26.85
CA ARG A 712 -19.38 17.79 27.84
C ARG A 712 -20.47 17.65 28.90
N GLU A 713 -20.90 16.43 29.18
CA GLU A 713 -21.79 16.17 30.30
C GLU A 713 -21.09 16.55 31.62
N ALA A 714 -21.76 17.34 32.46
CA ALA A 714 -21.20 17.82 33.71
C ALA A 714 -21.02 16.66 34.70
N GLY A 715 -19.78 16.34 35.07
CA GLY A 715 -19.45 15.42 36.16
C GLY A 715 -18.62 14.19 35.80
N ALA A 716 -18.32 13.93 34.52
CA ALA A 716 -17.45 12.82 34.12
C ALA A 716 -16.06 13.33 33.69
N THR A 717 -15.01 12.95 34.43
CA THR A 717 -13.61 13.24 34.09
C THR A 717 -13.14 12.55 32.79
N ASP A 718 -13.90 11.54 32.32
CA ASP A 718 -13.76 10.83 31.03
C ASP A 718 -15.08 10.87 30.20
N GLY A 719 -15.86 11.95 30.34
CA GLY A 719 -17.17 12.06 29.70
C GLY A 719 -17.12 11.97 28.16
N LYS A 720 -18.00 11.14 27.59
CA LYS A 720 -18.23 10.99 26.15
C LYS A 720 -18.46 12.37 25.51
N ILE A 721 -17.68 12.70 24.48
CA ILE A 721 -17.81 13.96 23.74
C ILE A 721 -19.13 13.93 22.97
N ASN A 722 -20.06 14.85 23.28
CA ASN A 722 -21.28 15.04 22.53
C ASN A 722 -21.12 16.25 21.60
N TRP A 723 -21.45 16.06 20.32
CA TRP A 723 -21.40 17.11 19.32
C TRP A 723 -22.80 17.65 19.06
N GLU A 724 -22.98 18.95 19.20
CA GLU A 724 -24.23 19.64 18.88
C GLU A 724 -24.01 20.63 17.73
N LEU A 725 -24.99 20.75 16.83
CA LEU A 725 -24.92 21.73 15.74
C LEU A 725 -24.76 23.15 16.30
N ASN A 726 -23.80 23.88 15.76
CA ASN A 726 -23.56 25.27 16.15
C ASN A 726 -24.69 26.17 15.62
N SER A 727 -25.32 26.94 16.50
CA SER A 727 -26.39 27.87 16.13
C SER A 727 -25.94 28.94 15.13
N MET A 728 -24.65 29.29 15.08
CA MET A 728 -24.13 30.28 14.12
C MET A 728 -24.22 29.83 12.65
N ILE A 729 -24.41 28.54 12.36
CA ILE A 729 -24.61 28.06 10.97
C ILE A 729 -25.95 28.51 10.39
N SER A 730 -26.91 28.79 11.28
CA SER A 730 -28.22 29.30 10.89
C SER A 730 -28.19 30.77 10.46
N GLU A 731 -27.08 31.49 10.69
CA GLU A 731 -26.91 32.86 10.21
C GLU A 731 -26.93 32.91 8.68
N ASP A 732 -27.44 34.01 8.14
CA ASP A 732 -27.48 34.25 6.71
C ASP A 732 -26.07 34.39 6.13
N LEU A 733 -25.92 34.08 4.83
CA LEU A 733 -24.61 34.06 4.17
C LEU A 733 -23.95 35.46 4.09
N ASP A 734 -24.72 36.54 4.25
CA ASP A 734 -24.23 37.92 4.39
C ASP A 734 -23.80 38.29 5.83
N GLY A 735 -23.91 37.36 6.78
CA GLY A 735 -23.41 37.51 8.13
C GLY A 735 -21.89 37.75 8.18
N ALA A 736 -21.45 38.48 9.21
CA ALA A 736 -20.05 38.86 9.39
C ALA A 736 -19.12 37.63 9.43
N MET A 737 -19.56 36.54 10.07
CA MET A 737 -18.83 35.27 10.17
C MET A 737 -18.39 34.74 8.79
N TYR A 738 -19.30 34.70 7.82
CA TYR A 738 -18.99 34.18 6.48
C TYR A 738 -18.08 35.12 5.68
N GLY A 739 -18.23 36.43 5.90
CA GLY A 739 -17.30 37.43 5.36
C GLY A 739 -15.87 37.27 5.90
N GLU A 740 -15.72 36.99 7.20
CA GLU A 740 -14.44 36.70 7.84
C GLU A 740 -13.83 35.39 7.34
N LEU A 741 -14.62 34.32 7.23
CA LEU A 741 -14.17 33.03 6.68
C LEU A 741 -13.72 33.16 5.23
N ALA A 742 -14.45 33.91 4.41
CA ALA A 742 -14.05 34.21 3.03
C ALA A 742 -12.70 34.93 2.99
N MET A 743 -12.52 35.93 3.86
CA MET A 743 -11.27 36.66 3.97
C MET A 743 -10.10 35.76 4.41
N GLN A 744 -10.32 34.84 5.35
CA GLN A 744 -9.31 33.85 5.74
C GLN A 744 -8.86 32.98 4.56
N VAL A 745 -9.79 32.52 3.71
CA VAL A 745 -9.47 31.73 2.50
C VAL A 745 -8.68 32.57 1.50
N LEU A 746 -9.09 33.82 1.24
CA LEU A 746 -8.38 34.72 0.33
C LEU A 746 -6.95 35.02 0.82
N ARG A 747 -6.80 35.33 2.11
CA ARG A 747 -5.48 35.55 2.74
C ARG A 747 -4.60 34.32 2.65
N LYS A 748 -5.16 33.12 2.81
CA LYS A 748 -4.42 31.86 2.63
C LYS A 748 -3.94 31.69 1.20
N LYS A 749 -4.77 32.02 0.20
CA LYS A 749 -4.39 31.95 -1.23
C LYS A 749 -3.25 32.92 -1.57
N TYR A 750 -3.30 34.13 -1.02
CA TYR A 750 -2.33 35.20 -1.29
C TYR A 750 -1.32 35.40 -0.17
N ASP A 751 -1.01 34.34 0.59
CA ASP A 751 -0.11 34.45 1.74
C ASP A 751 1.29 34.92 1.34
N VAL A 752 1.81 34.47 0.19
CA VAL A 752 3.10 34.93 -0.34
C VAL A 752 3.09 36.45 -0.57
N PHE A 753 2.08 36.96 -1.27
CA PHE A 753 1.90 38.39 -1.49
C PHE A 753 1.74 39.16 -0.17
N LEU A 754 0.98 38.64 0.80
CA LEU A 754 0.79 39.27 2.09
C LEU A 754 2.09 39.30 2.92
N ARG A 755 2.93 38.27 2.83
CA ARG A 755 4.26 38.28 3.45
C ARG A 755 5.14 39.34 2.81
N GLU A 756 5.18 39.43 1.49
CA GLU A 756 5.91 40.49 0.77
C GLU A 756 5.41 41.89 1.16
N LEU A 757 4.09 42.08 1.23
CA LEU A 757 3.49 43.35 1.62
C LEU A 757 3.81 43.71 3.09
N ARG A 758 3.78 42.73 4.01
CA ARG A 758 4.19 42.91 5.40
C ARG A 758 5.68 43.24 5.53
N GLU A 759 6.54 42.60 4.77
CA GLU A 759 7.98 42.90 4.73
C GLU A 759 8.23 44.33 4.24
N ARG A 760 7.51 44.76 3.20
CA ARG A 760 7.55 46.16 2.73
C ARG A 760 7.09 47.14 3.80
N ARG A 761 5.96 46.86 4.47
CA ARG A 761 5.43 47.69 5.58
C ARG A 761 6.37 47.75 6.78
N ALA A 762 7.05 46.64 7.10
CA ALA A 762 8.01 46.59 8.20
C ALA A 762 9.27 47.41 7.93
N ASN A 763 9.64 47.60 6.66
CA ASN A 763 10.77 48.41 6.25
C ASN A 763 10.31 49.78 5.72
N GLU A 764 9.69 50.57 6.60
CA GLU A 764 9.18 51.91 6.29
C GLU A 764 10.24 52.78 5.60
N ALA A 765 11.50 52.71 6.05
CA ALA A 765 12.58 53.48 5.45
C ALA A 765 12.85 53.10 3.98
N ALA A 766 12.78 51.81 3.62
CA ALA A 766 12.93 51.36 2.24
C ALA A 766 11.71 51.72 1.38
N GLU A 767 10.51 51.59 1.94
CA GLU A 767 9.27 51.93 1.23
C GLU A 767 9.15 53.44 0.99
N GLN A 768 9.52 54.28 1.95
CA GLN A 768 9.60 55.74 1.75
C GLN A 768 10.62 56.10 0.66
N ARG A 769 11.76 55.40 0.58
CA ARG A 769 12.75 55.61 -0.51
C ARG A 769 12.17 55.19 -1.86
N TRP A 770 11.42 54.09 -1.90
CA TRP A 770 10.72 53.62 -3.10
C TRP A 770 9.62 54.59 -3.55
N SER A 771 8.77 55.06 -2.62
CA SER A 771 7.73 56.06 -2.87
C SER A 771 8.33 57.38 -3.37
N ARG A 772 9.45 57.84 -2.80
CA ARG A 772 10.22 58.99 -3.33
C ARG A 772 10.69 58.74 -4.76
N ALA A 773 11.24 57.56 -5.06
CA ALA A 773 11.68 57.22 -6.40
C ALA A 773 10.52 57.20 -7.43
N LEU A 774 9.36 56.63 -7.06
CA LEU A 774 8.14 56.67 -7.87
C LEU A 774 7.62 58.10 -8.10
N LYS A 775 7.59 58.93 -7.04
CA LYS A 775 7.21 60.34 -7.14
C LYS A 775 8.14 61.09 -8.09
N THR A 776 9.45 60.93 -7.93
CA THR A 776 10.45 61.54 -8.81
C THR A 776 10.25 61.08 -10.26
N ALA A 777 10.02 59.79 -10.52
CA ALA A 777 9.76 59.30 -11.88
C ALA A 777 8.50 59.91 -12.53
N ARG A 778 7.46 60.19 -11.73
CA ARG A 778 6.16 60.71 -12.17
C ARG A 778 6.06 62.24 -12.28
N VAL A 779 7.07 62.99 -11.83
CA VAL A 779 7.08 64.45 -11.94
C VAL A 779 6.85 64.89 -13.39
N SER A 780 5.85 65.73 -13.65
CA SER A 780 5.49 66.13 -15.02
C SER A 780 6.53 67.05 -15.67
N SER A 781 7.26 67.85 -14.89
CA SER A 781 8.32 68.74 -15.39
C SER A 781 9.68 68.04 -15.42
N MET A 782 10.41 68.22 -16.53
CA MET A 782 11.79 67.76 -16.64
C MET A 782 12.73 68.55 -15.71
N GLU A 783 12.48 69.83 -15.45
CA GLU A 783 13.31 70.66 -14.56
C GLU A 783 13.27 70.14 -13.12
N ASP A 784 12.08 69.80 -12.62
CA ASP A 784 11.88 69.25 -11.28
C ASP A 784 12.47 67.83 -11.15
N PHE A 785 12.36 67.00 -12.21
CA PHE A 785 13.03 65.70 -12.26
C PHE A 785 14.55 65.85 -12.17
N MET A 786 15.12 66.81 -12.91
CA MET A 786 16.55 67.12 -12.89
C MET A 786 17.00 67.64 -11.52
N ALA A 787 16.19 68.48 -10.86
CA ALA A 787 16.46 68.99 -9.53
C ALA A 787 16.56 67.87 -8.48
N GLN A 788 15.66 66.90 -8.55
CA GLN A 788 15.68 65.72 -7.67
C GLN A 788 16.83 64.77 -8.00
N LEU A 789 17.15 64.59 -9.29
CA LEU A 789 18.25 63.75 -9.73
C LEU A 789 19.62 64.31 -9.34
N ALA A 790 19.78 65.63 -9.30
CA ALA A 790 21.00 66.30 -8.86
C ALA A 790 21.37 66.02 -7.39
N LEU A 791 20.39 65.61 -6.57
CA LEU A 791 20.62 65.19 -5.19
C LEU A 791 21.23 63.79 -5.07
N ILE A 792 21.26 63.01 -6.17
CA ILE A 792 21.79 61.64 -6.21
C ILE A 792 23.29 61.69 -6.53
N ARG A 793 24.11 61.15 -5.63
CA ARG A 793 25.57 61.29 -5.66
C ARG A 793 26.29 60.52 -6.77
N ASP A 794 25.86 59.28 -7.04
CA ASP A 794 26.46 58.41 -8.07
C ASP A 794 25.46 57.37 -8.61
N SER A 795 25.79 56.75 -9.75
CA SER A 795 24.96 55.72 -10.40
C SER A 795 25.00 54.35 -9.69
N ALA A 796 25.81 54.19 -8.64
CA ALA A 796 25.85 52.98 -7.81
C ALA A 796 24.96 53.11 -6.56
N SER A 797 24.52 54.33 -6.24
CA SER A 797 23.61 54.65 -5.14
C SER A 797 22.31 53.86 -5.21
N GLN A 798 21.73 53.63 -4.04
CA GLN A 798 20.47 52.90 -3.93
C GLN A 798 19.32 53.71 -4.55
N GLU A 799 19.34 55.03 -4.40
CA GLU A 799 18.37 55.98 -4.93
C GLU A 799 18.34 55.98 -6.46
N HIS A 800 19.51 55.97 -7.12
CA HIS A 800 19.59 55.85 -8.58
C HIS A 800 19.00 54.53 -9.07
N LYS A 801 19.35 53.41 -8.41
CA LYS A 801 18.83 52.08 -8.73
C LYS A 801 17.32 51.97 -8.53
N LEU A 802 16.78 52.57 -7.47
CA LEU A 802 15.34 52.59 -7.19
C LEU A 802 14.59 53.45 -8.21
N LEU A 803 15.13 54.60 -8.60
CA LEU A 803 14.54 55.46 -9.65
C LEU A 803 14.54 54.75 -11.01
N TRP A 804 15.60 54.00 -11.30
CA TRP A 804 15.68 53.11 -12.45
C TRP A 804 14.59 52.03 -12.44
N LYS A 805 14.44 51.35 -11.29
CA LYS A 805 13.42 50.32 -11.10
C LYS A 805 12.00 50.89 -11.24
N ALA A 806 11.77 52.12 -10.75
CA ALA A 806 10.50 52.84 -10.87
C ALA A 806 10.13 53.14 -12.34
N LEU A 807 11.06 53.69 -13.14
CA LEU A 807 10.80 53.96 -14.55
C LEU A 807 10.64 52.68 -15.39
N LYS A 808 11.34 51.60 -15.04
CA LYS A 808 11.09 50.29 -15.66
C LYS A 808 9.64 49.84 -15.44
N GLN A 809 9.16 49.90 -14.20
CA GLN A 809 7.80 49.50 -13.85
C GLN A 809 6.75 50.38 -14.55
N LEU A 810 6.97 51.70 -14.57
CA LEU A 810 6.03 52.65 -15.18
C LEU A 810 6.01 52.56 -16.72
N GLY A 811 7.15 52.27 -17.36
CA GLY A 811 7.22 52.12 -18.81
C GLY A 811 6.62 50.80 -19.34
N SER A 812 6.44 49.80 -18.48
CA SER A 812 5.77 48.54 -18.82
C SER A 812 4.27 48.55 -18.49
N GLY A 813 3.74 49.64 -17.91
CA GLY A 813 2.31 49.79 -17.57
C GLY A 813 1.54 50.67 -18.57
N ASP A 814 0.21 50.71 -18.43
CA ASP A 814 -0.70 51.41 -19.36
C ASP A 814 -0.56 52.95 -19.35
N LYS A 815 0.13 53.53 -18.36
CA LYS A 815 0.34 54.98 -18.23
C LYS A 815 1.83 55.29 -18.16
N VAL A 816 2.41 55.52 -19.33
CA VAL A 816 3.80 55.96 -19.46
C VAL A 816 3.94 57.39 -18.91
N PRO A 817 4.93 57.69 -18.05
CA PRO A 817 5.14 59.03 -17.51
C PRO A 817 5.44 60.09 -18.58
N ASP A 818 5.10 61.35 -18.33
CA ASP A 818 5.52 62.47 -19.16
C ASP A 818 7.06 62.51 -19.27
N HIS A 819 7.58 62.87 -20.45
CA HIS A 819 9.03 62.95 -20.72
C HIS A 819 9.79 61.64 -20.41
N TYR A 820 9.13 60.47 -20.47
CA TYR A 820 9.70 59.17 -20.12
C TYR A 820 11.07 58.89 -20.75
N GLU A 821 11.18 59.02 -22.07
CA GLU A 821 12.42 58.77 -22.80
C GLU A 821 13.49 59.82 -22.48
N GLU A 822 13.11 61.08 -22.24
CA GLU A 822 14.05 62.14 -21.84
C GLU A 822 14.61 61.89 -20.42
N LYS A 823 13.76 61.46 -19.48
CA LYS A 823 14.17 61.04 -18.13
C LYS A 823 15.09 59.82 -18.17
N MET A 824 14.75 58.82 -18.99
CA MET A 824 15.58 57.65 -19.26
C MET A 824 16.93 58.05 -19.89
N GLN A 825 16.92 59.00 -20.83
CA GLN A 825 18.12 59.52 -21.48
C GLN A 825 19.05 60.10 -20.42
N VAL A 826 18.55 60.94 -19.52
CA VAL A 826 19.38 61.54 -18.48
C VAL A 826 19.90 60.48 -17.50
N LEU A 827 19.09 59.51 -17.10
CA LEU A 827 19.52 58.44 -16.19
C LEU A 827 20.59 57.50 -16.80
N ILE A 828 20.51 57.24 -18.10
CA ILE A 828 21.46 56.39 -18.85
C ILE A 828 22.76 57.15 -19.12
N THR A 829 22.64 58.37 -19.63
CA THR A 829 23.78 59.11 -20.19
C THR A 829 24.47 59.96 -19.13
N GLY A 830 23.77 60.24 -18.04
CA GLY A 830 24.28 60.92 -16.87
C GLY A 830 24.86 62.30 -17.16
N ARG A 831 24.42 63.03 -18.20
CA ARG A 831 24.91 64.40 -18.45
C ARG A 831 23.80 65.41 -18.67
N MET A 832 23.85 66.51 -17.91
CA MET A 832 23.54 67.87 -18.40
C MET A 832 24.42 68.88 -17.65
N LYS A 833 24.84 69.97 -18.32
CA LYS A 833 25.60 71.09 -17.74
C LYS A 833 24.86 72.39 -18.03
N THR A 834 24.29 72.99 -16.99
CA THR A 834 23.91 74.41 -16.87
C THR A 834 25.11 75.37 -16.87
N GLU A 835 25.22 76.50 -17.58
CA GLU A 835 26.06 77.63 -17.08
C GLU A 835 25.24 78.94 -17.04
N ARG A 836 25.11 79.53 -15.84
CA ARG A 836 24.28 80.71 -15.42
C ARG A 836 22.82 80.42 -14.96
N GLY A 837 22.56 79.28 -14.33
CA GLY A 837 21.26 78.93 -13.73
C GLY A 837 21.13 77.43 -13.47
N ASP A 838 22.16 76.84 -12.86
CA ASP A 838 22.70 75.52 -13.24
C ASP A 838 22.05 74.29 -12.60
N TYR A 839 21.81 73.25 -13.42
CA TYR A 839 21.96 71.84 -13.00
C TYR A 839 23.13 71.21 -13.77
N GLU A 840 24.14 70.68 -13.07
CA GLU A 840 25.14 69.76 -13.64
C GLU A 840 24.98 68.34 -13.05
N VAL A 841 24.50 67.37 -13.85
CA VAL A 841 24.58 65.94 -13.52
C VAL A 841 25.69 65.35 -14.36
N VAL A 842 26.70 64.68 -13.77
CA VAL A 842 27.73 63.89 -14.49
C VAL A 842 27.86 62.51 -13.85
N PHE A 843 27.24 61.48 -14.44
CA PHE A 843 27.60 60.09 -14.20
C PHE A 843 28.38 59.54 -15.39
N ASN A 844 29.67 59.21 -15.19
CA ASN A 844 30.32 58.16 -15.98
C ASN A 844 31.65 57.68 -15.35
N ARG A 845 31.58 56.61 -14.55
CA ARG A 845 32.62 55.57 -14.54
C ARG A 845 32.01 54.17 -14.53
N GLY A 846 31.95 53.58 -15.73
CA GLY A 846 32.11 52.14 -15.91
C GLY A 846 30.84 51.31 -16.09
N ASN A 847 29.71 51.86 -16.55
CA ASN A 847 28.49 51.07 -16.60
C ASN A 847 27.49 51.35 -17.73
N LEU A 848 27.96 51.57 -18.96
CA LEU A 848 27.09 51.27 -20.10
C LEU A 848 26.88 49.76 -20.13
N HIS A 849 25.72 49.31 -19.67
CA HIS A 849 25.32 47.91 -19.80
C HIS A 849 25.31 47.53 -21.29
N PRO A 850 25.62 46.26 -21.60
CA PRO A 850 25.61 45.79 -22.98
C PRO A 850 24.21 45.78 -23.61
N HIS A 851 23.11 45.93 -22.84
CA HIS A 851 21.74 46.01 -23.36
C HIS A 851 20.84 46.89 -22.48
N PRO A 852 20.51 48.13 -22.88
CA PRO A 852 19.55 48.99 -22.19
C PRO A 852 18.10 48.47 -22.32
N GLU A 853 17.77 47.65 -23.33
CA GLU A 853 16.45 47.01 -23.48
C GLU A 853 16.11 46.00 -22.37
N LYS A 854 17.11 45.34 -21.77
CA LYS A 854 16.89 44.48 -20.58
C LYS A 854 16.53 45.29 -19.34
N MET A 855 16.70 46.59 -19.44
CA MET A 855 16.73 47.50 -18.32
C MET A 855 15.40 48.24 -18.22
N ALA A 856 14.85 48.79 -19.30
CA ALA A 856 13.48 49.30 -19.40
C ALA A 856 13.00 49.32 -20.87
N PRO A 857 11.69 49.29 -21.15
CA PRO A 857 11.17 49.42 -22.51
C PRO A 857 11.52 50.78 -23.13
N MET A 858 11.87 50.80 -24.43
CA MET A 858 12.31 51.99 -25.17
C MET A 858 11.87 51.89 -26.63
N SER A 859 11.55 53.02 -27.28
CA SER A 859 11.29 53.04 -28.73
C SER A 859 12.56 52.83 -29.55
N ALA A 860 12.40 52.34 -30.79
CA ALA A 860 13.51 52.15 -31.73
C ALA A 860 14.23 53.49 -32.03
N ASP A 861 13.48 54.58 -32.21
CA ASP A 861 14.02 55.91 -32.47
C ASP A 861 14.88 56.41 -31.30
N PHE A 862 14.44 56.17 -30.07
CA PHE A 862 15.21 56.52 -28.88
C PHE A 862 16.50 55.70 -28.74
N GLN A 863 16.47 54.43 -29.13
CA GLN A 863 17.67 53.59 -29.16
C GLN A 863 18.72 54.11 -30.15
N VAL A 864 18.28 54.53 -31.35
CA VAL A 864 19.17 55.17 -32.35
C VAL A 864 19.77 56.45 -31.79
N LYS A 865 18.94 57.32 -31.20
CA LYS A 865 19.39 58.57 -30.56
C LYS A 865 20.44 58.33 -29.47
N LEU A 866 20.27 57.30 -28.65
CA LEU A 866 21.26 56.93 -27.63
C LEU A 866 22.61 56.53 -28.27
N ARG A 867 22.60 55.73 -29.36
CA ARG A 867 23.82 55.32 -30.08
C ARG A 867 24.56 56.52 -30.68
N GLU A 868 23.82 57.46 -31.27
CA GLU A 868 24.38 58.73 -31.78
C GLU A 868 25.04 59.54 -30.68
N LEU A 869 24.39 59.68 -29.51
CA LEU A 869 24.97 60.36 -28.35
C LEU A 869 26.24 59.67 -27.86
N ARG A 870 26.27 58.34 -27.83
CA ARG A 870 27.47 57.56 -27.47
C ARG A 870 28.63 57.86 -28.42
N CYS A 871 28.39 57.92 -29.72
CA CYS A 871 29.40 58.25 -30.73
C CYS A 871 29.87 59.71 -30.58
N LYS A 872 28.95 60.65 -30.45
CA LYS A 872 29.22 62.10 -30.28
C LYS A 872 30.11 62.40 -29.07
N TYR A 873 29.89 61.71 -27.95
CA TYR A 873 30.62 61.93 -26.70
C TYR A 873 31.72 60.91 -26.42
N ASN A 874 32.02 60.03 -27.40
CA ASN A 874 33.05 58.99 -27.34
C ASN A 874 33.01 58.15 -26.06
N TRP A 875 31.84 57.62 -25.69
CA TRP A 875 31.74 56.79 -24.48
C TRP A 875 32.41 55.42 -24.68
N PRO A 876 33.15 54.93 -23.67
CA PRO A 876 33.85 53.66 -23.76
C PRO A 876 32.86 52.49 -23.84
N THR A 877 33.04 51.61 -24.82
CA THR A 877 32.28 50.35 -24.98
C THR A 877 32.76 49.24 -24.06
N ARG A 878 33.91 49.43 -23.40
CA ARG A 878 34.51 48.49 -22.46
C ARG A 878 34.64 49.12 -21.08
N HIS A 879 34.52 48.30 -20.05
CA HIS A 879 34.73 48.76 -18.68
C HIS A 879 36.22 49.07 -18.43
N THR A 880 36.51 50.24 -17.88
CA THR A 880 37.88 50.67 -17.51
C THR A 880 37.92 51.18 -16.06
N TYR A 881 38.79 50.59 -15.25
CA TYR A 881 39.16 51.05 -13.91
C TYR A 881 40.07 52.28 -13.96
N ARG A 882 40.23 52.99 -12.83
CA ARG A 882 41.13 54.14 -12.72
C ARG A 882 42.58 53.70 -12.89
N ALA A 883 43.34 54.40 -13.72
CA ALA A 883 44.76 54.12 -13.91
C ALA A 883 45.54 54.24 -12.59
N GLY A 884 46.42 53.26 -12.32
CA GLY A 884 47.37 53.29 -11.20
C GLY A 884 46.81 53.04 -9.79
N LYS A 885 45.50 52.76 -9.62
CA LYS A 885 44.92 52.37 -8.32
C LYS A 885 43.87 51.27 -8.46
N PRO A 886 44.04 50.11 -7.78
CA PRO A 886 42.97 49.14 -7.60
C PRO A 886 41.78 49.77 -6.85
N ASN A 887 40.57 49.28 -7.10
CA ASN A 887 39.41 49.65 -6.30
C ASN A 887 39.46 48.98 -4.90
N HIS A 888 38.48 49.27 -4.04
CA HIS A 888 38.40 48.73 -2.69
C HIS A 888 38.41 47.19 -2.60
N ASN A 889 38.05 46.50 -3.69
CA ASN A 889 38.03 45.04 -3.78
C ASN A 889 39.27 44.48 -4.52
N GLY A 890 40.30 45.32 -4.76
CA GLY A 890 41.54 44.92 -5.41
C GLY A 890 41.48 44.78 -6.94
N HIS A 891 40.40 45.19 -7.59
CA HIS A 891 40.28 45.12 -9.06
C HIS A 891 40.89 46.33 -9.75
N SER A 892 41.63 46.08 -10.84
CA SER A 892 42.29 47.09 -11.68
C SER A 892 42.10 46.75 -13.16
N ASN A 893 42.65 47.59 -14.06
CA ASN A 893 42.67 47.29 -15.49
C ASN A 893 43.48 46.02 -15.82
N GLU A 894 44.49 45.70 -15.01
CA GLU A 894 45.34 44.51 -15.15
C GLU A 894 44.67 43.26 -14.56
N LYS A 895 43.88 43.42 -13.48
CA LYS A 895 43.13 42.35 -12.83
C LYS A 895 41.63 42.70 -12.72
N PRO A 896 40.89 42.70 -13.84
CA PRO A 896 39.48 43.07 -13.83
C PRO A 896 38.62 42.03 -13.12
N SER A 897 37.51 42.47 -12.51
CA SER A 897 36.49 41.56 -11.95
C SER A 897 35.85 40.68 -13.03
N GLU A 898 35.33 39.51 -12.64
CA GLU A 898 34.50 38.61 -13.49
C GLU A 898 33.42 39.40 -14.26
N TRP A 899 32.70 40.26 -13.54
CA TRP A 899 31.66 41.12 -14.10
C TRP A 899 32.19 42.10 -15.16
N ALA A 900 33.38 42.68 -14.95
CA ALA A 900 34.01 43.61 -15.90
C ALA A 900 34.57 42.87 -17.13
N LYS A 901 35.14 41.68 -16.93
CA LYS A 901 35.60 40.79 -18.02
C LYS A 901 34.46 40.39 -18.95
N LYS A 902 33.34 39.91 -18.38
CA LYS A 902 32.16 39.47 -19.15
C LYS A 902 31.58 40.59 -20.03
N ARG A 903 31.61 41.84 -19.56
CA ARG A 903 31.13 43.00 -20.32
C ARG A 903 32.12 43.47 -21.38
N SER A 904 33.41 43.52 -21.06
CA SER A 904 34.44 43.99 -22.00
C SER A 904 34.74 42.98 -23.12
N MET A 905 34.33 41.72 -22.98
CA MET A 905 34.51 40.63 -23.97
C MET A 905 33.21 40.20 -24.66
N ALA A 906 32.10 40.93 -24.50
CA ALA A 906 30.85 40.60 -25.21
C ALA A 906 31.03 40.80 -26.72
N ALA A 907 30.68 39.78 -27.53
CA ALA A 907 30.90 39.78 -28.98
C ALA A 907 29.96 40.70 -29.79
N LYS A 908 28.83 41.12 -29.17
CA LYS A 908 27.92 42.16 -29.67
C LYS A 908 27.45 42.98 -28.47
N THR A 909 27.62 44.29 -28.51
CA THR A 909 27.03 45.23 -27.55
C THR A 909 25.91 46.05 -28.21
N PHE A 910 24.92 46.53 -27.44
CA PHE A 910 23.87 47.45 -27.92
C PHE A 910 24.41 48.66 -28.71
N TRP A 911 25.66 49.05 -28.44
CA TRP A 911 26.34 50.18 -29.07
C TRP A 911 27.02 49.85 -30.40
N GLU A 912 27.02 48.59 -30.83
CA GLU A 912 27.77 48.07 -31.99
C GLU A 912 26.90 47.74 -33.22
N GLU A 913 25.62 48.10 -33.23
CA GLU A 913 24.78 47.93 -34.43
C GLU A 913 24.92 49.10 -35.41
N HIS A 914 25.63 48.82 -36.52
CA HIS A 914 25.33 49.28 -37.87
C HIS A 914 25.15 48.06 -38.78
#